data_AF-A0A1V2Q9D8-F1
#
_entry.id   AF-A0A1V2Q9D8-F1
#
_cell.length_a   1.000
_cell.length_b   1.000
_cell.length_c   1.000
_cell.angle_alpha   90.00
_cell.angle_beta   90.00
_cell.angle_gamma   90.00
#
_symmetry.space_group_name_H-M   'P 1'
#
loop_
_entity.id
_entity.type
_entity.pdbx_description
1 polymer ?
#
loop_
_entity_poly.entity_id
_entity_poly.type
_entity_poly.pdbx_seq_one_letter_code
_entity_poly.pdbx_strand_id
1 'polypeptide(L)'
;MREELRDAREPVAVVGIGCRLPGACGPQELWAVLASGSDTVGEIPDRVEVDDRITTRVGGFLPDVDRFDADFFGISGHEAARIDPQHRQMIEVAWEAFEDAGLGAETLAGSRTGVYTACLNADYWDVVRAAGLSDMHAVAGNGAWGMPAGRLSHLLDLRGPSLGVEATCATSLLAVHLACRDLWSGQADAALVAGVNLLLSRDFYVALSDAGILSQDGRARFADADTDGYVRSEGAVAVVLKPLSAALRDGDRVYATILGGAVNNNGRGSDTLITPSVDGQVAMLHAAHADAGVTADEVDYVEAHGAGTPVGDQVELSALREVFGSRSRPCLIGSVKSNVGHIESAAGLAGLAKTALALHHGVVPATLHVHTPHPVLADTSLEPVPSARPWPNTGRLPLAGISSFGLSATNVHLVLRAAPDSKAASATHPEAVAAREAHLIPVSARSEAAARELAVAYAELVERLGDDGLVDVAYSAATRRSHHQNRIAVAGADAAGIAAELRAAASGPNTVGTQRKSRVVFVYSGQGSQWKGMGRDLYETEPTFRRVFTECAEAIRAEAGWWLPDRLDELDGPAELQPALWAFQVALASTWRAWGLEPDAVVGHSMGEIAAACTAGALTLRDGAAIASRRGRLVERLPGRGAMAAVGVGEQETRRAIGERGDEVAVAVVNGPDSVVLAGDPDALDEVVAPLRAAGVFCRPVNVDYASHSPQIEPVRAELTELLADVAPREAVIPLRSTVTGDLVRGPELDGDYWVRNLREQVRFGPVVEAVLAEGGPVTFVEISPHAVLGTVLEDRLRDADVDGVAITSVLRDEPALGTMLAGLGTAYTRGHTVVWDAVQPRGALVDLPRYPWQGRTHRVPAKASAARLTDDVRTFDPGRTAPAPDDLVGVCLDVALSAVSRVIDGGFELTEPHRHGTATPGSPLRVVLHPAARGWEFAVRAEENAEDGLCTWTTVLSGQASPGPATLPTYDVTDPLPAFASRADLLSTLVPTDLADLDSLVLQKDRPGPCRTCTGTGLVLDADGIAVGELRLRTAEPAPRQTSVAEWFVDALRTTLGADHVDRTRPLSDQGMDSMLAAKLLARIRTELGVRLPARSVLGANTVESVITELSHAMAQPHG
;
A
#
# COMPACT_ATOMS: atom_id res chain seq x y z
N MET A 1 -9.34 -23.83 -32.85
CA MET A 1 -8.48 -23.23 -31.82
C MET A 1 -7.82 -24.28 -30.90
N ARG A 2 -8.55 -25.00 -30.03
CA ARG A 2 -7.93 -25.96 -29.07
C ARG A 2 -7.17 -27.15 -29.69
N GLU A 3 -7.46 -27.52 -30.94
CA GLU A 3 -6.79 -28.64 -31.61
C GLU A 3 -5.61 -28.21 -32.51
N GLU A 4 -5.61 -26.97 -33.02
CA GLU A 4 -4.52 -26.43 -33.84
C GLU A 4 -3.26 -26.07 -33.03
N LEU A 5 -3.40 -25.91 -31.71
CA LEU A 5 -2.32 -25.56 -30.78
C LEU A 5 -1.50 -26.77 -30.28
N ARG A 6 -1.74 -27.99 -30.78
CA ARG A 6 -1.10 -29.21 -30.23
C ARG A 6 0.33 -29.47 -30.70
N ASP A 7 0.69 -29.03 -31.91
CA ASP A 7 2.03 -29.22 -32.49
C ASP A 7 2.85 -27.91 -32.56
N ALA A 8 2.27 -26.79 -32.12
CA ALA A 8 2.90 -25.46 -32.14
C ALA A 8 3.16 -24.95 -30.71
N ARG A 9 4.27 -24.25 -30.50
CA ARG A 9 4.60 -23.64 -29.20
C ARG A 9 3.56 -22.59 -28.82
N GLU A 10 3.05 -22.67 -27.59
CA GLU A 10 2.02 -21.75 -27.09
C GLU A 10 2.52 -20.29 -27.09
N PRO A 11 1.80 -19.31 -27.66
CA PRO A 11 2.20 -17.90 -27.59
C PRO A 11 2.23 -17.35 -26.16
N VAL A 12 3.11 -16.39 -25.91
CA VAL A 12 3.13 -15.61 -24.66
C VAL A 12 2.32 -14.33 -24.85
N ALA A 13 1.29 -14.12 -24.02
CA ALA A 13 0.48 -12.91 -24.01
C ALA A 13 1.19 -11.77 -23.25
N VAL A 14 1.18 -10.56 -23.83
CA VAL A 14 1.46 -9.31 -23.12
C VAL A 14 0.13 -8.84 -22.50
N VAL A 15 0.01 -8.94 -21.17
CA VAL A 15 -1.27 -8.75 -20.46
C VAL A 15 -1.40 -7.41 -19.74
N GLY A 16 -0.29 -6.76 -19.42
CA GLY A 16 -0.26 -5.41 -18.85
C GLY A 16 1.03 -4.67 -19.18
N ILE A 17 0.93 -3.34 -19.25
CA ILE A 17 2.01 -2.42 -19.60
C ILE A 17 2.02 -1.26 -18.60
N GLY A 18 3.15 -1.03 -17.94
CA GLY A 18 3.42 0.19 -17.18
C GLY A 18 4.54 0.97 -17.86
N CYS A 19 4.46 2.29 -17.90
CA CYS A 19 5.59 3.10 -18.40
C CYS A 19 5.62 4.52 -17.83
N ARG A 20 6.82 5.09 -17.74
CA ARG A 20 7.08 6.52 -17.59
C ARG A 20 8.10 6.91 -18.64
N LEU A 21 7.67 7.71 -19.59
CA LEU A 21 8.43 8.18 -20.73
C LEU A 21 8.26 9.70 -20.83
N PRO A 22 9.17 10.43 -21.51
CA PRO A 22 9.01 11.86 -21.72
C PRO A 22 7.65 12.13 -22.39
N GLY A 23 6.81 12.92 -21.74
CA GLY A 23 5.44 13.24 -22.20
C GLY A 23 4.38 12.14 -22.05
N ALA A 24 4.67 10.99 -21.42
CA ALA A 24 3.70 9.89 -21.28
C ALA A 24 3.89 9.02 -20.02
N CYS A 25 2.85 8.94 -19.18
CA CYS A 25 2.77 8.04 -18.03
C CYS A 25 1.64 7.00 -18.21
N GLY A 26 1.98 5.71 -18.25
CA GLY A 26 1.05 4.63 -18.54
C GLY A 26 0.73 4.46 -20.05
N PRO A 27 0.16 3.31 -20.43
CA PRO A 27 0.00 2.93 -21.84
C PRO A 27 -0.99 3.81 -22.62
N GLN A 28 -1.98 4.39 -21.96
CA GLN A 28 -2.97 5.29 -22.56
C GLN A 28 -2.33 6.62 -22.98
N GLU A 29 -1.48 7.21 -22.13
CA GLU A 29 -0.73 8.44 -22.44
C GLU A 29 0.34 8.18 -23.52
N LEU A 30 1.01 7.03 -23.46
CA LEU A 30 1.94 6.59 -24.51
C LEU A 30 1.22 6.42 -25.86
N TRP A 31 0.02 5.82 -25.87
CA TRP A 31 -0.78 5.73 -27.09
C TRP A 31 -1.19 7.10 -27.61
N ALA A 32 -1.53 8.05 -26.74
CA ALA A 32 -1.85 9.42 -27.16
C ALA A 32 -0.67 10.09 -27.88
N VAL A 33 0.55 10.00 -27.32
CA VAL A 33 1.80 10.52 -27.94
C VAL A 33 2.11 9.85 -29.29
N LEU A 34 1.90 8.54 -29.39
CA LEU A 34 2.12 7.77 -30.63
C LEU A 34 1.08 8.10 -31.71
N ALA A 35 -0.19 8.26 -31.32
CA ALA A 35 -1.30 8.54 -32.23
C ALA A 35 -1.32 9.99 -32.73
N SER A 36 -0.88 10.95 -31.91
CA SER A 36 -0.68 12.34 -32.34
C SER A 36 0.57 12.53 -33.23
N GLY A 37 1.51 11.58 -33.20
CA GLY A 37 2.83 11.75 -33.81
C GLY A 37 3.68 12.79 -33.06
N SER A 38 3.52 12.89 -31.73
CA SER A 38 4.25 13.84 -30.91
C SER A 38 5.73 13.45 -30.75
N ASP A 39 6.57 14.49 -30.75
CA ASP A 39 7.98 14.47 -30.37
C ASP A 39 8.08 15.07 -28.96
N THR A 40 8.72 14.35 -28.03
CA THR A 40 8.77 14.68 -26.60
C THR A 40 10.19 14.98 -26.09
N VAL A 41 11.15 15.16 -27.00
CA VAL A 41 12.52 15.59 -26.68
C VAL A 41 12.59 17.11 -26.50
N GLY A 42 13.10 17.55 -25.34
CA GLY A 42 13.21 18.95 -24.89
C GLY A 42 14.59 19.26 -24.29
N GLU A 43 14.74 20.39 -23.62
CA GLU A 43 16.05 20.83 -23.08
C GLU A 43 16.57 19.93 -21.94
N ILE A 44 17.91 19.83 -21.82
CA ILE A 44 18.55 19.09 -20.71
C ILE A 44 18.33 19.86 -19.39
N PRO A 45 17.75 19.24 -18.34
CA PRO A 45 17.47 19.91 -17.07
C PRO A 45 18.72 20.13 -16.22
N ASP A 46 18.73 21.21 -15.43
CA ASP A 46 19.81 21.67 -14.53
C ASP A 46 20.44 20.61 -13.60
N ARG A 47 19.77 19.46 -13.40
CA ARG A 47 20.31 18.33 -12.63
C ARG A 47 21.47 17.60 -13.32
N VAL A 48 21.67 17.81 -14.63
CA VAL A 48 22.83 17.34 -15.39
C VAL A 48 23.75 18.54 -15.61
N GLU A 49 25.02 18.45 -15.20
CA GLU A 49 25.99 19.50 -15.51
C GLU A 49 26.28 19.51 -17.03
N VAL A 50 25.93 20.59 -17.74
CA VAL A 50 26.12 20.69 -19.20
C VAL A 50 27.14 21.78 -19.57
N ASP A 51 28.36 21.36 -19.90
CA ASP A 51 29.43 22.24 -20.42
C ASP A 51 29.67 22.05 -21.92
N ASP A 52 30.62 22.80 -22.48
CA ASP A 52 30.87 22.90 -23.92
C ASP A 52 31.48 21.62 -24.55
N ARG A 53 31.66 20.55 -23.77
CA ARG A 53 32.03 19.22 -24.27
C ARG A 53 30.83 18.35 -24.63
N ILE A 54 29.62 18.72 -24.22
CA ILE A 54 28.40 18.01 -24.63
C ILE A 54 27.89 18.64 -25.92
N THR A 55 27.83 17.85 -27.00
CA THR A 55 27.56 18.33 -28.37
C THR A 55 26.09 18.71 -28.63
N THR A 56 25.19 18.41 -27.69
CA THR A 56 23.75 18.74 -27.77
C THR A 56 23.26 19.36 -26.46
N ARG A 57 22.15 20.09 -26.53
CA ARG A 57 21.49 20.72 -25.37
C ARG A 57 20.08 20.18 -25.12
N VAL A 58 19.69 19.09 -25.80
CA VAL A 58 18.37 18.45 -25.68
C VAL A 58 18.46 16.94 -25.38
N GLY A 59 17.36 16.40 -24.85
CA GLY A 59 17.16 14.99 -24.56
C GLY A 59 15.71 14.69 -24.16
N GLY A 60 15.38 13.41 -24.00
CA GLY A 60 14.11 13.02 -23.38
C GLY A 60 14.28 12.86 -21.87
N PHE A 61 13.51 13.58 -21.06
CA PHE A 61 13.66 13.57 -19.60
C PHE A 61 12.34 13.35 -18.88
N LEU A 62 12.43 12.68 -17.73
CA LEU A 62 11.36 12.56 -16.76
C LEU A 62 11.42 13.71 -15.74
N PRO A 63 10.28 14.25 -15.28
CA PRO A 63 10.21 15.09 -14.10
C PRO A 63 10.51 14.27 -12.84
N ASP A 64 10.84 14.95 -11.74
CA ASP A 64 10.73 14.41 -10.37
C ASP A 64 11.39 13.03 -10.11
N VAL A 65 12.48 12.68 -10.84
CA VAL A 65 13.10 11.34 -10.81
C VAL A 65 13.51 10.85 -9.42
N ASP A 66 13.76 11.77 -8.48
CA ASP A 66 14.12 11.50 -7.09
C ASP A 66 12.92 11.35 -6.14
N ARG A 67 11.68 11.62 -6.58
CA ARG A 67 10.48 11.35 -5.79
C ARG A 67 10.10 9.87 -5.86
N PHE A 68 9.66 9.33 -4.73
CA PHE A 68 9.26 7.93 -4.59
C PHE A 68 8.36 7.74 -3.36
N ASP A 69 7.31 6.93 -3.46
CA ASP A 69 6.42 6.59 -2.34
C ASP A 69 7.04 5.47 -1.47
N ALA A 70 8.10 5.81 -0.74
CA ALA A 70 8.84 4.85 0.07
C ALA A 70 7.97 4.21 1.17
N ASP A 71 7.05 4.99 1.75
CA ASP A 71 6.11 4.55 2.78
C ASP A 71 5.11 3.50 2.21
N PHE A 72 4.65 3.65 0.95
CA PHE A 72 3.83 2.62 0.28
C PHE A 72 4.55 1.26 0.24
N PHE A 73 5.81 1.22 -0.18
CA PHE A 73 6.58 -0.02 -0.33
C PHE A 73 7.21 -0.52 0.98
N GLY A 74 6.97 0.15 2.12
CA GLY A 74 7.56 -0.20 3.42
C GLY A 74 9.08 0.03 3.49
N ILE A 75 9.63 0.86 2.60
CA ILE A 75 11.05 1.18 2.52
C ILE A 75 11.32 2.40 3.40
N SER A 76 12.24 2.29 4.36
CA SER A 76 12.58 3.43 5.22
C SER A 76 13.18 4.58 4.42
N GLY A 77 12.89 5.84 4.80
CA GLY A 77 13.48 7.02 4.14
C GLY A 77 15.02 7.03 4.15
N HIS A 78 15.65 6.40 5.14
CA HIS A 78 17.10 6.18 5.21
C HIS A 78 17.63 5.28 4.09
N GLU A 79 16.89 4.22 3.75
CA GLU A 79 17.20 3.35 2.62
C GLU A 79 16.80 3.98 1.28
N ALA A 80 15.60 4.56 1.17
CA ALA A 80 15.11 5.17 -0.07
C ALA A 80 16.05 6.26 -0.62
N ALA A 81 16.71 7.03 0.26
CA ALA A 81 17.74 7.99 -0.11
C ALA A 81 19.00 7.35 -0.74
N ARG A 82 19.29 6.08 -0.42
CA ARG A 82 20.47 5.32 -0.90
C ARG A 82 20.17 4.42 -2.09
N ILE A 83 18.91 4.07 -2.34
CA ILE A 83 18.48 3.33 -3.52
C ILE A 83 18.59 4.23 -4.76
N ASP A 84 19.22 3.72 -5.83
CA ASP A 84 19.22 4.36 -7.16
C ASP A 84 17.78 4.73 -7.59
N PRO A 85 17.49 5.99 -7.96
CA PRO A 85 16.16 6.35 -8.48
C PRO A 85 15.72 5.48 -9.67
N GLN A 86 16.63 4.85 -10.43
CA GLN A 86 16.31 3.82 -11.41
C GLN A 86 15.49 2.67 -10.82
N HIS A 87 15.91 2.15 -9.66
CA HIS A 87 15.18 1.09 -8.96
C HIS A 87 13.84 1.60 -8.42
N ARG A 88 13.76 2.86 -7.97
CA ARG A 88 12.53 3.48 -7.46
C ARG A 88 11.46 3.64 -8.54
N GLN A 89 11.85 4.19 -9.70
CA GLN A 89 10.98 4.29 -10.87
C GLN A 89 10.56 2.89 -11.37
N MET A 90 11.47 1.91 -11.36
CA MET A 90 11.15 0.53 -11.74
C MET A 90 10.13 -0.14 -10.79
N ILE A 91 10.18 0.14 -9.49
CA ILE A 91 9.23 -0.39 -8.50
C ILE A 91 7.81 0.15 -8.74
N GLU A 92 7.66 1.47 -8.90
CA GLU A 92 6.34 2.07 -9.16
C GLU A 92 5.79 1.67 -10.53
N VAL A 93 6.63 1.64 -11.58
CA VAL A 93 6.21 1.23 -12.93
C VAL A 93 5.89 -0.27 -13.03
N ALA A 94 6.54 -1.13 -12.23
CA ALA A 94 6.15 -2.54 -12.10
C ALA A 94 4.77 -2.70 -11.45
N TRP A 95 4.44 -1.89 -10.44
CA TRP A 95 3.11 -1.88 -9.83
C TRP A 95 2.05 -1.40 -10.85
N GLU A 96 2.32 -0.30 -11.56
CA GLU A 96 1.44 0.21 -12.62
C GLU A 96 1.18 -0.84 -13.72
N ALA A 97 2.17 -1.67 -14.08
CA ALA A 97 2.00 -2.76 -15.05
C ALA A 97 1.10 -3.91 -14.55
N PHE A 98 1.09 -4.19 -13.25
CA PHE A 98 0.15 -5.15 -12.66
C PHE A 98 -1.27 -4.57 -12.52
N GLU A 99 -1.40 -3.27 -12.21
CA GLU A 99 -2.69 -2.58 -12.24
C GLU A 99 -3.30 -2.53 -13.65
N ASP A 100 -2.49 -2.33 -14.70
CA ASP A 100 -2.95 -2.37 -16.10
C ASP A 100 -3.36 -3.80 -16.54
N ALA A 101 -2.66 -4.84 -16.08
CA ALA A 101 -3.10 -6.24 -16.21
C ALA A 101 -4.36 -6.57 -15.36
N GLY A 102 -4.74 -5.69 -14.43
CA GLY A 102 -5.80 -5.93 -13.47
C GLY A 102 -5.48 -7.02 -12.45
N LEU A 103 -4.22 -7.21 -12.08
CA LEU A 103 -3.76 -8.24 -11.14
C LEU A 103 -3.43 -7.61 -9.79
N GLY A 104 -4.20 -7.95 -8.75
CA GLY A 104 -3.94 -7.51 -7.38
C GLY A 104 -2.67 -8.15 -6.81
N ALA A 105 -1.87 -7.40 -6.03
CA ALA A 105 -0.56 -7.89 -5.58
C ALA A 105 -0.66 -9.13 -4.67
N GLU A 106 -1.70 -9.19 -3.84
CA GLU A 106 -2.06 -10.36 -3.04
C GLU A 106 -2.41 -11.61 -3.86
N THR A 107 -2.79 -11.48 -5.14
CA THR A 107 -3.04 -12.63 -6.04
C THR A 107 -1.75 -13.23 -6.61
N LEU A 108 -0.64 -12.48 -6.54
CA LEU A 108 0.67 -12.87 -7.08
C LEU A 108 1.67 -13.26 -5.98
N ALA A 109 1.42 -12.89 -4.73
CA ALA A 109 2.25 -13.26 -3.58
C ALA A 109 2.42 -14.78 -3.47
N GLY A 110 3.66 -15.25 -3.32
CA GLY A 110 4.03 -16.66 -3.28
C GLY A 110 4.03 -17.38 -4.64
N SER A 111 3.56 -16.76 -5.73
CA SER A 111 3.51 -17.38 -7.06
C SER A 111 4.91 -17.55 -7.68
N ARG A 112 5.03 -18.47 -8.66
CA ARG A 112 6.27 -18.63 -9.47
C ARG A 112 6.35 -17.59 -10.58
N THR A 113 6.02 -16.33 -10.29
CA THR A 113 6.22 -15.22 -11.23
C THR A 113 7.70 -14.89 -11.32
N GLY A 114 8.27 -14.93 -12.52
CA GLY A 114 9.65 -14.52 -12.77
C GLY A 114 9.82 -13.01 -12.85
N VAL A 115 11.02 -12.51 -12.60
CA VAL A 115 11.37 -11.07 -12.60
C VAL A 115 12.69 -10.86 -13.35
N TYR A 116 12.65 -10.07 -14.42
CA TYR A 116 13.78 -9.84 -15.32
C TYR A 116 14.02 -8.34 -15.48
N THR A 117 15.15 -7.83 -14.99
CA THR A 117 15.38 -6.38 -14.90
C THR A 117 16.51 -5.88 -15.79
N ALA A 118 16.29 -4.76 -16.48
CA ALA A 118 17.22 -4.13 -17.40
C ALA A 118 17.64 -2.72 -16.93
N CYS A 119 18.89 -2.60 -16.46
CA CYS A 119 19.57 -1.34 -16.14
C CYS A 119 20.93 -1.34 -16.87
N LEU A 120 21.48 -0.16 -17.20
CA LEU A 120 22.78 -0.04 -17.89
C LEU A 120 23.80 0.81 -17.10
N ASN A 121 23.41 2.01 -16.69
CA ASN A 121 24.29 2.91 -15.97
C ASN A 121 24.11 2.77 -14.45
N ALA A 122 25.15 3.19 -13.71
CA ALA A 122 25.18 3.19 -12.26
C ALA A 122 25.49 4.60 -11.73
N ASP A 123 25.01 5.64 -12.42
CA ASP A 123 25.37 7.04 -12.15
C ASP A 123 25.14 7.43 -10.67
N TYR A 124 24.05 6.93 -10.07
CA TYR A 124 23.75 7.19 -8.65
C TYR A 124 24.75 6.51 -7.69
N TRP A 125 25.42 5.43 -8.10
CA TRP A 125 26.48 4.81 -7.28
C TRP A 125 27.67 5.76 -7.10
N ASP A 126 28.01 6.55 -8.12
CA ASP A 126 29.06 7.54 -8.01
C ASP A 126 28.65 8.72 -7.10
N VAL A 127 27.39 9.15 -7.15
CA VAL A 127 26.84 10.14 -6.21
C VAL A 127 26.87 9.61 -4.77
N VAL A 128 26.46 8.35 -4.55
CA VAL A 128 26.45 7.67 -3.24
C VAL A 128 27.88 7.48 -2.69
N ARG A 129 28.83 7.09 -3.55
CA ARG A 129 30.26 6.98 -3.18
C ARG A 129 30.89 8.35 -2.90
N ALA A 130 30.55 9.38 -3.69
CA ALA A 130 30.99 10.76 -3.44
C ALA A 130 30.44 11.30 -2.11
N ALA A 131 29.21 10.94 -1.74
CA ALA A 131 28.62 11.20 -0.42
C ALA A 131 29.33 10.47 0.74
N GLY A 132 30.26 9.54 0.45
CA GLY A 132 30.99 8.76 1.46
C GLY A 132 30.19 7.57 2.04
N LEU A 133 29.03 7.25 1.45
CA LEU A 133 28.15 6.20 1.95
C LEU A 133 28.56 4.84 1.40
N SER A 134 28.74 3.87 2.29
CA SER A 134 29.29 2.53 2.00
C SER A 134 28.63 1.41 2.81
N ASP A 135 27.50 1.70 3.44
CA ASP A 135 26.69 0.72 4.17
C ASP A 135 25.96 -0.27 3.25
N MET A 136 25.35 -1.29 3.83
CA MET A 136 24.67 -2.33 3.04
C MET A 136 23.44 -1.84 2.26
N HIS A 137 22.77 -0.75 2.66
CA HIS A 137 21.70 -0.16 1.84
C HIS A 137 22.28 0.63 0.66
N ALA A 138 23.44 1.26 0.81
CA ALA A 138 24.17 1.87 -0.30
C ALA A 138 24.60 0.80 -1.33
N VAL A 139 25.16 -0.33 -0.87
CA VAL A 139 25.52 -1.46 -1.76
C VAL A 139 24.27 -2.11 -2.39
N ALA A 140 23.26 -2.48 -1.60
CA ALA A 140 22.00 -3.09 -2.06
C ALA A 140 21.10 -2.13 -2.85
N GLY A 141 21.41 -0.84 -2.84
CA GLY A 141 20.71 0.21 -3.58
C GLY A 141 21.27 0.46 -4.97
N ASN A 142 22.50 0.02 -5.28
CA ASN A 142 23.26 0.45 -6.46
C ASN A 142 24.23 -0.60 -7.03
N GLY A 143 25.00 -1.28 -6.16
CA GLY A 143 26.28 -1.88 -6.52
C GLY A 143 26.25 -3.26 -7.20
N ALA A 144 25.08 -3.79 -7.55
CA ALA A 144 24.94 -5.10 -8.20
C ALA A 144 23.65 -5.21 -9.03
N TRP A 145 23.77 -5.60 -10.30
CA TRP A 145 22.67 -5.62 -11.28
C TRP A 145 21.52 -6.59 -10.98
N GLY A 146 21.72 -7.59 -10.11
CA GLY A 146 20.65 -8.48 -9.66
C GLY A 146 19.74 -7.87 -8.57
N MET A 147 20.14 -6.77 -7.93
CA MET A 147 19.38 -6.15 -6.85
C MET A 147 18.01 -5.58 -7.27
N PRO A 148 17.80 -4.94 -8.44
CA PRO A 148 16.46 -4.53 -8.86
C PRO A 148 15.49 -5.71 -8.97
N ALA A 149 15.89 -6.81 -9.63
CA ALA A 149 15.06 -8.02 -9.73
C ALA A 149 14.76 -8.61 -8.34
N GLY A 150 15.79 -8.79 -7.50
CA GLY A 150 15.61 -9.32 -6.15
C GLY A 150 14.73 -8.43 -5.26
N ARG A 151 14.80 -7.10 -5.43
CA ARG A 151 13.99 -6.13 -4.69
C ARG A 151 12.52 -6.17 -5.11
N LEU A 152 12.24 -6.22 -6.42
CA LEU A 152 10.88 -6.45 -6.94
C LEU A 152 10.30 -7.78 -6.46
N SER A 153 11.07 -8.88 -6.56
CA SER A 153 10.67 -10.20 -6.06
C SER A 153 10.37 -10.19 -4.57
N HIS A 154 11.15 -9.46 -3.76
CA HIS A 154 10.92 -9.35 -2.32
C HIS A 154 9.68 -8.52 -1.97
N LEU A 155 9.49 -7.35 -2.61
CA LEU A 155 8.36 -6.44 -2.32
C LEU A 155 6.99 -7.00 -2.73
N LEU A 156 6.97 -7.87 -3.73
CA LEU A 156 5.76 -8.48 -4.30
C LEU A 156 5.64 -9.99 -3.97
N ASP A 157 6.53 -10.50 -3.13
CA ASP A 157 6.68 -11.92 -2.72
C ASP A 157 6.71 -12.94 -3.88
N LEU A 158 7.34 -12.59 -5.01
CA LEU A 158 7.40 -13.41 -6.22
C LEU A 158 8.55 -14.44 -6.13
N ARG A 159 8.27 -15.68 -6.51
CA ARG A 159 9.13 -16.86 -6.27
C ARG A 159 9.63 -17.57 -7.53
N GLY A 160 9.47 -16.96 -8.71
CA GLY A 160 10.04 -17.46 -9.97
C GLY A 160 11.52 -17.08 -10.14
N PRO A 161 12.09 -17.32 -11.34
CA PRO A 161 13.45 -16.87 -11.70
C PRO A 161 13.57 -15.35 -11.53
N SER A 162 14.61 -14.87 -10.85
CA SER A 162 14.80 -13.44 -10.55
C SER A 162 16.22 -13.01 -10.91
N LEU A 163 16.38 -12.19 -11.95
CA LEU A 163 17.69 -11.86 -12.51
C LEU A 163 17.77 -10.48 -13.17
N GLY A 164 18.93 -9.84 -13.02
CA GLY A 164 19.33 -8.68 -13.82
C GLY A 164 19.99 -9.12 -15.12
N VAL A 165 19.64 -8.46 -16.22
CA VAL A 165 20.22 -8.69 -17.56
C VAL A 165 21.15 -7.52 -17.90
N GLU A 166 22.19 -7.79 -18.69
CA GLU A 166 23.04 -6.77 -19.33
C GLU A 166 23.32 -7.21 -20.77
N ALA A 167 23.01 -6.34 -21.74
CA ALA A 167 23.36 -6.44 -23.16
C ALA A 167 23.32 -5.05 -23.85
N THR A 168 23.68 -3.99 -23.13
CA THR A 168 23.59 -2.57 -23.50
C THR A 168 22.20 -2.19 -24.01
N CYS A 169 22.04 -1.61 -25.21
CA CYS A 169 20.74 -1.20 -25.74
C CYS A 169 19.80 -2.39 -26.08
N ALA A 170 20.32 -3.62 -26.13
CA ALA A 170 19.51 -4.83 -26.32
C ALA A 170 18.96 -5.43 -25.01
N THR A 171 19.40 -4.94 -23.84
CA THR A 171 19.15 -5.55 -22.52
C THR A 171 17.68 -5.86 -22.26
N SER A 172 16.79 -4.88 -22.45
CA SER A 172 15.35 -5.03 -22.20
C SER A 172 14.68 -6.06 -23.12
N LEU A 173 15.07 -6.13 -24.40
CA LEU A 173 14.49 -7.12 -25.33
C LEU A 173 15.05 -8.52 -25.07
N LEU A 174 16.31 -8.63 -24.63
CA LEU A 174 16.90 -9.88 -24.14
C LEU A 174 16.17 -10.38 -22.88
N ALA A 175 15.83 -9.49 -21.96
CA ALA A 175 15.05 -9.83 -20.76
C ALA A 175 13.67 -10.39 -21.11
N VAL A 176 12.97 -9.82 -22.11
CA VAL A 176 11.70 -10.37 -22.63
C VAL A 176 11.92 -11.74 -23.28
N HIS A 177 13.00 -11.93 -24.06
CA HIS A 177 13.32 -13.22 -24.66
C HIS A 177 13.52 -14.30 -23.58
N LEU A 178 14.31 -14.01 -22.54
CA LEU A 178 14.58 -14.95 -21.43
C LEU A 178 13.29 -15.29 -20.68
N ALA A 179 12.47 -14.29 -20.34
CA ALA A 179 11.17 -14.50 -19.73
C ALA A 179 10.26 -15.44 -20.53
N CYS A 180 10.23 -15.30 -21.86
CA CYS A 180 9.47 -16.21 -22.71
C CYS A 180 10.01 -17.66 -22.68
N ARG A 181 11.34 -17.86 -22.61
CA ARG A 181 11.93 -19.21 -22.50
C ARG A 181 11.59 -19.90 -21.17
N ASP A 182 11.53 -19.14 -20.07
CA ASP A 182 11.20 -19.68 -18.75
C ASP A 182 9.69 -19.91 -18.56
N LEU A 183 8.84 -19.14 -19.25
CA LEU A 183 7.41 -19.44 -19.41
C LEU A 183 7.20 -20.71 -20.26
N TRP A 184 7.84 -20.82 -21.43
CA TRP A 184 7.73 -21.98 -22.32
C TRP A 184 8.28 -23.29 -21.73
N SER A 185 9.21 -23.21 -20.78
CA SER A 185 9.76 -24.36 -20.05
C SER A 185 9.13 -24.60 -18.67
N GLY A 186 8.09 -23.83 -18.32
CA GLY A 186 7.32 -23.99 -17.08
C GLY A 186 8.10 -23.68 -15.79
N GLN A 187 9.24 -22.97 -15.90
CA GLN A 187 9.99 -22.46 -14.74
C GLN A 187 9.27 -21.28 -14.08
N ALA A 188 8.54 -20.50 -14.89
CA ALA A 188 7.69 -19.41 -14.44
C ALA A 188 6.22 -19.62 -14.86
N ASP A 189 5.26 -19.20 -14.03
CA ASP A 189 3.82 -19.23 -14.35
C ASP A 189 3.35 -17.90 -15.00
N ALA A 190 4.04 -16.81 -14.66
CA ALA A 190 3.93 -15.47 -15.24
C ALA A 190 5.33 -14.82 -15.18
N ALA A 191 5.54 -13.70 -15.87
CA ALA A 191 6.80 -12.95 -15.77
C ALA A 191 6.57 -11.43 -15.79
N LEU A 192 7.23 -10.73 -14.88
CA LEU A 192 7.45 -9.29 -14.91
C LEU A 192 8.79 -9.01 -15.62
N VAL A 193 8.76 -8.20 -16.67
CA VAL A 193 9.99 -7.72 -17.32
C VAL A 193 10.02 -6.21 -17.27
N ALA A 194 11.01 -5.64 -16.60
CA ALA A 194 11.07 -4.21 -16.31
C ALA A 194 12.44 -3.62 -16.68
N GLY A 195 12.45 -2.50 -17.40
CA GLY A 195 13.66 -1.80 -17.82
C GLY A 195 13.59 -0.34 -17.47
N VAL A 196 14.74 0.24 -17.12
CA VAL A 196 14.87 1.65 -16.78
C VAL A 196 16.18 2.23 -17.33
N ASN A 197 16.17 3.52 -17.62
CA ASN A 197 17.35 4.36 -17.79
C ASN A 197 17.07 5.74 -17.19
N LEU A 198 17.99 6.25 -16.37
CA LEU A 198 17.99 7.64 -15.91
C LEU A 198 19.31 8.32 -16.27
N LEU A 199 19.31 9.64 -16.41
CA LEU A 199 20.45 10.41 -16.88
C LEU A 199 20.93 11.34 -15.77
N LEU A 200 21.85 10.85 -14.94
CA LEU A 200 22.23 11.51 -13.68
C LEU A 200 23.70 11.97 -13.67
N SER A 201 24.55 11.46 -14.59
CA SER A 201 25.95 11.85 -14.74
C SER A 201 26.24 12.55 -16.07
N ARG A 202 27.09 13.59 -15.99
CA ARG A 202 27.69 14.29 -17.14
C ARG A 202 28.67 13.42 -17.92
N ASP A 203 29.41 12.53 -17.26
CA ASP A 203 30.61 11.91 -17.84
C ASP A 203 30.31 11.01 -19.06
N PHE A 204 29.18 10.30 -19.04
CA PHE A 204 28.80 9.44 -20.16
C PHE A 204 28.23 10.24 -21.36
N TYR A 205 27.59 11.40 -21.12
CA TYR A 205 27.26 12.35 -22.18
C TYR A 205 28.52 12.85 -22.90
N VAL A 206 29.56 13.20 -22.14
CA VAL A 206 30.85 13.65 -22.68
C VAL A 206 31.52 12.55 -23.50
N ALA A 207 31.54 11.30 -23.01
CA ALA A 207 32.11 10.17 -23.75
C ALA A 207 31.40 9.89 -25.09
N LEU A 208 30.07 10.00 -25.13
CA LEU A 208 29.28 9.84 -26.36
C LEU A 208 29.39 11.03 -27.32
N SER A 209 29.64 12.23 -26.78
CA SER A 209 29.92 13.47 -27.55
C SER A 209 31.28 13.41 -28.21
N ASP A 210 32.34 13.08 -27.45
CA ASP A 210 33.72 12.89 -27.96
C ASP A 210 33.79 11.76 -29.02
N ALA A 211 32.92 10.76 -28.92
CA ALA A 211 32.81 9.66 -29.88
C ALA A 211 32.00 10.00 -31.15
N GLY A 212 31.33 11.16 -31.21
CA GLY A 212 30.49 11.57 -32.35
C GLY A 212 29.24 10.72 -32.53
N ILE A 213 28.68 10.18 -31.45
CA ILE A 213 27.53 9.26 -31.48
C ILE A 213 26.19 10.00 -31.25
N LEU A 214 26.22 11.17 -30.62
CA LEU A 214 25.03 11.98 -30.33
C LEU A 214 24.66 12.91 -31.50
N SER A 215 23.36 12.97 -31.81
CA SER A 215 22.79 13.93 -32.76
C SER A 215 22.94 15.37 -32.25
N GLN A 216 23.25 16.31 -33.14
CA GLN A 216 23.56 17.70 -32.80
C GLN A 216 22.32 18.52 -32.46
N ASP A 217 21.26 18.43 -33.28
CA ASP A 217 19.93 18.98 -32.94
C ASP A 217 19.10 18.03 -32.05
N GLY A 218 19.61 16.82 -31.82
CA GLY A 218 19.05 15.84 -30.90
C GLY A 218 17.76 15.19 -31.40
N ARG A 219 17.66 14.87 -32.69
CA ARG A 219 16.51 14.13 -33.26
C ARG A 219 16.95 12.79 -33.85
N ALA A 220 16.33 11.69 -33.43
CA ALA A 220 16.63 10.35 -33.94
C ALA A 220 15.96 10.11 -35.31
N ARG A 221 16.62 10.49 -36.41
CA ARG A 221 16.09 10.44 -37.79
C ARG A 221 16.11 9.05 -38.44
N PHE A 222 15.55 8.03 -37.79
CA PHE A 222 15.56 6.67 -38.35
C PHE A 222 14.95 6.63 -39.76
N ALA A 223 15.68 6.01 -40.69
CA ALA A 223 15.32 5.87 -42.11
C ALA A 223 15.28 7.16 -42.95
N ASP A 224 15.83 8.26 -42.44
CA ASP A 224 16.17 9.46 -43.22
C ASP A 224 17.58 9.35 -43.84
N ALA A 225 17.91 10.21 -44.80
CA ALA A 225 19.24 10.33 -45.40
C ALA A 225 20.22 11.15 -44.55
N ASP A 226 19.73 12.12 -43.78
CA ASP A 226 20.52 13.06 -42.97
C ASP A 226 20.61 12.61 -41.49
N THR A 227 20.81 11.30 -41.27
CA THR A 227 21.13 10.70 -39.96
C THR A 227 22.46 11.25 -39.42
N ASP A 228 22.48 11.80 -38.20
CA ASP A 228 23.69 12.39 -37.59
C ASP A 228 24.06 11.80 -36.21
N GLY A 229 23.20 10.98 -35.60
CA GLY A 229 23.42 10.37 -34.30
C GLY A 229 22.12 10.02 -33.58
N TYR A 230 22.20 9.59 -32.32
CA TYR A 230 21.02 9.38 -31.47
C TYR A 230 20.88 10.46 -30.40
N VAL A 231 19.67 10.63 -29.85
CA VAL A 231 19.40 11.49 -28.70
C VAL A 231 19.17 10.66 -27.45
N ARG A 232 19.91 10.94 -26.37
CA ARG A 232 19.77 10.22 -25.09
C ARG A 232 18.41 10.53 -24.45
N SER A 233 17.85 9.53 -23.76
CA SER A 233 16.58 9.70 -23.07
C SER A 233 16.49 8.89 -21.77
N GLU A 234 15.66 9.37 -20.86
CA GLU A 234 15.22 8.68 -19.66
C GLU A 234 13.91 7.95 -19.89
N GLY A 235 13.71 6.84 -19.19
CA GLY A 235 12.44 6.14 -19.21
C GLY A 235 12.43 4.90 -18.32
N ALA A 236 11.26 4.54 -17.84
CA ALA A 236 10.98 3.27 -17.19
C ALA A 236 9.81 2.58 -17.92
N VAL A 237 9.94 1.29 -18.21
CA VAL A 237 8.88 0.49 -18.85
C VAL A 237 8.86 -0.88 -18.21
N ALA A 238 7.67 -1.39 -17.87
CA ALA A 238 7.47 -2.75 -17.41
C ALA A 238 6.33 -3.43 -18.18
N VAL A 239 6.44 -4.72 -18.42
CA VAL A 239 5.38 -5.55 -19.00
C VAL A 239 5.14 -6.80 -18.18
N VAL A 240 3.88 -7.22 -18.12
CA VAL A 240 3.47 -8.49 -17.52
C VAL A 240 3.19 -9.49 -18.64
N LEU A 241 3.78 -10.68 -18.53
CA LEU A 241 3.74 -11.75 -19.52
C LEU A 241 3.14 -13.03 -18.92
N LYS A 242 2.24 -13.70 -19.65
CA LYS A 242 1.64 -14.99 -19.26
C LYS A 242 1.52 -15.92 -20.48
N PRO A 243 1.46 -17.26 -20.30
CA PRO A 243 1.03 -18.16 -21.38
C PRO A 243 -0.37 -17.76 -21.85
N LEU A 244 -0.63 -17.73 -23.17
CA LEU A 244 -1.90 -17.23 -23.72
C LEU A 244 -3.13 -18.00 -23.18
N SER A 245 -3.00 -19.30 -22.94
CA SER A 245 -4.07 -20.13 -22.36
C SER A 245 -4.36 -19.78 -20.89
N ALA A 246 -3.36 -19.32 -20.13
CA ALA A 246 -3.54 -18.81 -18.79
C ALA A 246 -4.22 -17.44 -18.81
N ALA A 247 -3.74 -16.51 -19.66
CA ALA A 247 -4.34 -15.19 -19.82
C ALA A 247 -5.85 -15.27 -20.19
N LEU A 248 -6.19 -16.10 -21.18
CA LEU A 248 -7.58 -16.31 -21.61
C LEU A 248 -8.45 -17.06 -20.59
N ARG A 249 -7.86 -17.87 -19.70
CA ARG A 249 -8.55 -18.56 -18.60
C ARG A 249 -8.86 -17.60 -17.45
N ASP A 250 -7.92 -16.72 -17.14
CA ASP A 250 -7.97 -15.82 -15.98
C ASP A 250 -8.67 -14.48 -16.28
N GLY A 251 -9.22 -14.33 -17.50
CA GLY A 251 -9.96 -13.14 -17.93
C GLY A 251 -9.09 -11.92 -18.20
N ASP A 252 -7.79 -12.11 -18.45
CA ASP A 252 -6.85 -11.01 -18.62
C ASP A 252 -7.04 -10.29 -19.96
N ARG A 253 -6.70 -9.00 -19.96
CA ARG A 253 -6.46 -8.25 -21.19
C ARG A 253 -5.26 -8.86 -21.95
N VAL A 254 -5.29 -8.79 -23.28
CA VAL A 254 -4.14 -9.15 -24.13
C VAL A 254 -3.94 -8.05 -25.15
N TYR A 255 -2.80 -7.36 -25.08
CA TYR A 255 -2.42 -6.33 -26.07
C TYR A 255 -1.91 -7.00 -27.35
N ALA A 256 -0.96 -7.92 -27.20
CA ALA A 256 -0.37 -8.70 -28.28
C ALA A 256 0.14 -10.06 -27.76
N THR A 257 0.54 -10.93 -28.68
CA THR A 257 1.10 -12.26 -28.39
C THR A 257 2.47 -12.43 -29.03
N ILE A 258 3.49 -12.74 -28.24
CA ILE A 258 4.84 -13.07 -28.69
C ILE A 258 4.83 -14.53 -29.18
N LEU A 259 5.20 -14.74 -30.43
CA LEU A 259 5.26 -16.08 -31.04
C LEU A 259 6.63 -16.72 -30.86
N GLY A 260 7.69 -15.92 -31.00
CA GLY A 260 9.06 -16.37 -30.97
C GLY A 260 10.06 -15.23 -31.15
N GLY A 261 11.32 -15.59 -31.30
CA GLY A 261 12.41 -14.64 -31.50
C GLY A 261 13.77 -15.27 -31.29
N ALA A 262 14.83 -14.55 -31.66
CA ALA A 262 16.21 -15.01 -31.59
C ALA A 262 17.12 -14.00 -30.88
N VAL A 263 18.27 -14.52 -30.42
CA VAL A 263 19.39 -13.75 -29.87
C VAL A 263 20.66 -14.26 -30.55
N ASN A 264 21.55 -13.38 -31.00
CA ASN A 264 22.91 -13.74 -31.38
C ASN A 264 23.91 -12.63 -31.04
N ASN A 265 25.15 -12.77 -31.49
CA ASN A 265 26.18 -11.76 -31.38
C ASN A 265 26.98 -11.65 -32.69
N ASN A 266 27.42 -10.44 -33.07
CA ASN A 266 28.18 -10.22 -34.31
C ASN A 266 29.57 -10.91 -34.29
N GLY A 267 30.15 -11.15 -33.12
CA GLY A 267 31.43 -11.83 -32.95
C GLY A 267 32.60 -11.09 -33.60
N ARG A 268 33.00 -11.53 -34.81
CA ARG A 268 34.01 -10.88 -35.67
C ARG A 268 33.45 -10.47 -37.05
N GLY A 269 32.13 -10.38 -37.19
CA GLY A 269 31.43 -9.91 -38.39
C GLY A 269 31.47 -8.38 -38.59
N SER A 270 32.29 -7.67 -37.81
CA SER A 270 32.54 -6.23 -37.90
C SER A 270 33.94 -5.90 -37.36
N ASP A 271 34.49 -4.74 -37.76
CA ASP A 271 35.89 -4.39 -37.47
C ASP A 271 36.15 -4.01 -36.01
N THR A 272 35.13 -3.57 -35.26
CA THR A 272 35.22 -3.21 -33.84
C THR A 272 34.02 -3.75 -33.07
N LEU A 273 34.18 -3.94 -31.74
CA LEU A 273 33.13 -4.46 -30.85
C LEU A 273 31.82 -3.66 -30.92
N ILE A 274 31.91 -2.34 -31.07
CA ILE A 274 30.74 -1.44 -31.10
C ILE A 274 30.16 -1.25 -32.51
N THR A 275 30.80 -1.80 -33.55
CA THR A 275 30.33 -1.72 -34.94
C THR A 275 29.31 -2.84 -35.19
N PRO A 276 28.10 -2.54 -35.68
CA PRO A 276 27.10 -3.56 -36.02
C PRO A 276 27.48 -4.34 -37.29
N SER A 277 26.78 -5.44 -37.57
CA SER A 277 27.06 -6.34 -38.71
C SER A 277 25.78 -6.69 -39.46
N VAL A 278 25.80 -6.60 -40.79
CA VAL A 278 24.67 -6.96 -41.66
C VAL A 278 24.40 -8.46 -41.55
N ASP A 279 25.40 -9.31 -41.83
CA ASP A 279 25.34 -10.77 -41.70
C ASP A 279 24.81 -11.21 -40.31
N GLY A 280 25.28 -10.54 -39.25
CA GLY A 280 24.87 -10.80 -37.88
C GLY A 280 23.37 -10.55 -37.67
N GLN A 281 22.84 -9.44 -38.20
CA GLN A 281 21.43 -9.09 -38.10
C GLN A 281 20.54 -9.92 -39.06
N VAL A 282 20.99 -10.21 -40.27
CA VAL A 282 20.28 -11.08 -41.25
C VAL A 282 20.12 -12.50 -40.69
N ALA A 283 21.19 -13.10 -40.17
CA ALA A 283 21.13 -14.43 -39.56
C ALA A 283 20.21 -14.47 -38.33
N MET A 284 20.20 -13.39 -37.54
CA MET A 284 19.35 -13.24 -36.36
C MET A 284 17.86 -13.06 -36.74
N LEU A 285 17.57 -12.24 -37.75
CA LEU A 285 16.22 -12.10 -38.32
C LEU A 285 15.71 -13.46 -38.82
N HIS A 286 16.47 -14.18 -39.65
CA HIS A 286 16.05 -15.51 -40.13
C HIS A 286 15.81 -16.51 -38.99
N ALA A 287 16.66 -16.51 -37.96
CA ALA A 287 16.46 -17.35 -36.78
C ALA A 287 15.19 -16.97 -35.99
N ALA A 288 14.87 -15.67 -35.88
CA ALA A 288 13.68 -15.20 -35.18
C ALA A 288 12.38 -15.59 -35.90
N HIS A 289 12.33 -15.45 -37.24
CA HIS A 289 11.19 -15.90 -38.04
C HIS A 289 10.99 -17.43 -37.94
N ALA A 290 12.10 -18.20 -37.99
CA ALA A 290 12.06 -19.66 -37.87
C ALA A 290 11.60 -20.13 -36.47
N ASP A 291 12.09 -19.52 -35.39
CA ASP A 291 11.65 -19.83 -34.01
C ASP A 291 10.19 -19.41 -33.75
N ALA A 292 9.69 -18.40 -34.47
CA ALA A 292 8.29 -17.96 -34.42
C ALA A 292 7.35 -18.72 -35.38
N GLY A 293 7.88 -19.54 -36.29
CA GLY A 293 7.09 -20.31 -37.27
C GLY A 293 6.45 -19.47 -38.39
N VAL A 294 7.06 -18.35 -38.77
CA VAL A 294 6.55 -17.42 -39.80
C VAL A 294 7.56 -17.19 -40.94
N THR A 295 7.11 -16.68 -42.08
CA THR A 295 7.97 -16.24 -43.19
C THR A 295 8.22 -14.73 -43.19
N ALA A 296 9.22 -14.26 -43.94
CA ALA A 296 9.48 -12.83 -44.08
C ALA A 296 8.35 -12.09 -44.84
N ASP A 297 7.70 -12.73 -45.82
CA ASP A 297 6.50 -12.18 -46.49
C ASP A 297 5.33 -11.93 -45.53
N GLU A 298 5.35 -12.56 -44.35
CA GLU A 298 4.30 -12.50 -43.32
C GLU A 298 4.50 -11.45 -42.22
N VAL A 299 5.54 -10.63 -42.20
CA VAL A 299 5.68 -9.55 -41.21
C VAL A 299 5.14 -8.23 -41.79
N ASP A 300 4.07 -7.66 -41.25
CA ASP A 300 3.51 -6.42 -41.80
C ASP A 300 4.35 -5.19 -41.43
N TYR A 301 4.94 -5.19 -40.22
CA TYR A 301 5.65 -4.06 -39.61
C TYR A 301 6.93 -4.50 -38.90
N VAL A 302 7.98 -3.68 -38.91
CA VAL A 302 9.15 -3.81 -38.04
C VAL A 302 9.36 -2.52 -37.24
N GLU A 303 9.27 -2.63 -35.93
CA GLU A 303 9.85 -1.65 -35.00
C GLU A 303 11.35 -1.91 -34.92
N ALA A 304 12.12 -0.99 -35.51
CA ALA A 304 13.56 -1.10 -35.69
C ALA A 304 14.33 -0.79 -34.39
N HIS A 305 15.60 -1.18 -34.36
CA HIS A 305 16.52 -0.57 -33.38
C HIS A 305 16.65 0.93 -33.68
N GLY A 306 16.83 1.30 -34.95
CA GLY A 306 16.58 2.61 -35.54
C GLY A 306 16.94 3.80 -34.65
N ALA A 307 18.24 4.03 -34.49
CA ALA A 307 18.78 5.00 -33.54
C ALA A 307 18.95 6.41 -34.14
N GLY A 308 18.97 6.55 -35.47
CA GLY A 308 19.35 7.79 -36.18
C GLY A 308 20.85 7.90 -36.44
N THR A 309 21.61 6.81 -36.27
CA THR A 309 23.08 6.81 -36.38
C THR A 309 23.53 6.41 -37.79
N PRO A 310 24.47 7.13 -38.44
CA PRO A 310 24.82 6.88 -39.84
C PRO A 310 25.19 5.41 -40.15
N VAL A 311 26.06 4.82 -39.33
CA VAL A 311 26.54 3.44 -39.53
C VAL A 311 25.51 2.41 -39.07
N GLY A 312 24.82 2.65 -37.96
CA GLY A 312 23.84 1.72 -37.41
C GLY A 312 22.61 1.57 -38.29
N ASP A 313 22.06 2.70 -38.74
CA ASP A 313 20.86 2.76 -39.57
C ASP A 313 21.17 2.25 -40.98
N GLN A 314 22.35 2.55 -41.55
CA GLN A 314 22.79 1.93 -42.82
C GLN A 314 22.88 0.41 -42.73
N VAL A 315 23.42 -0.14 -41.63
CA VAL A 315 23.54 -1.59 -41.42
C VAL A 315 22.18 -2.25 -41.21
N GLU A 316 21.32 -1.69 -40.35
CA GLU A 316 19.97 -2.22 -40.11
C GLU A 316 19.11 -2.19 -41.37
N LEU A 317 19.08 -1.06 -42.09
CA LEU A 317 18.32 -0.96 -43.34
C LEU A 317 18.85 -1.91 -44.43
N SER A 318 20.15 -2.23 -44.41
CA SER A 318 20.73 -3.24 -45.32
C SER A 318 20.29 -4.66 -44.95
N ALA A 319 20.30 -5.01 -43.66
CA ALA A 319 19.82 -6.31 -43.17
C ALA A 319 18.31 -6.49 -43.41
N LEU A 320 17.51 -5.45 -43.16
CA LEU A 320 16.09 -5.42 -43.48
C LEU A 320 15.84 -5.50 -45.00
N ARG A 321 16.69 -4.86 -45.83
CA ARG A 321 16.61 -4.96 -47.30
C ARG A 321 16.88 -6.38 -47.80
N GLU A 322 17.83 -7.10 -47.19
CA GLU A 322 18.13 -8.48 -47.57
C GLU A 322 17.00 -9.45 -47.21
N VAL A 323 16.41 -9.31 -46.00
CA VAL A 323 15.35 -10.21 -45.52
C VAL A 323 13.97 -9.88 -46.08
N PHE A 324 13.64 -8.60 -46.28
CA PHE A 324 12.28 -8.14 -46.63
C PHE A 324 12.20 -7.36 -47.95
N GLY A 325 13.32 -6.91 -48.54
CA GLY A 325 13.32 -5.95 -49.65
C GLY A 325 12.81 -6.48 -50.99
N SER A 326 12.68 -7.80 -51.16
CA SER A 326 12.16 -8.45 -52.38
C SER A 326 10.71 -8.93 -52.27
N ARG A 327 9.99 -8.55 -51.22
CA ARG A 327 8.66 -9.08 -50.88
C ARG A 327 7.54 -8.67 -51.82
N SER A 328 6.49 -9.49 -51.81
CA SER A 328 5.24 -9.30 -52.59
C SER A 328 4.40 -8.09 -52.18
N ARG A 329 4.57 -7.60 -50.94
CA ARG A 329 3.95 -6.40 -50.37
C ARG A 329 5.00 -5.63 -49.54
N PRO A 330 4.91 -4.30 -49.42
CA PRO A 330 5.83 -3.54 -48.56
C PRO A 330 5.80 -3.99 -47.10
N CYS A 331 6.98 -4.15 -46.51
CA CYS A 331 7.15 -4.19 -45.06
C CYS A 331 7.18 -2.76 -44.53
N LEU A 332 6.37 -2.48 -43.53
CA LEU A 332 6.35 -1.16 -42.91
C LEU A 332 7.48 -1.07 -41.87
N ILE A 333 8.16 0.08 -41.75
CA ILE A 333 9.25 0.26 -40.77
C ILE A 333 9.13 1.58 -39.98
N GLY A 334 9.65 1.59 -38.75
CA GLY A 334 9.75 2.80 -37.93
C GLY A 334 10.48 2.54 -36.60
N SER A 335 10.67 3.59 -35.79
CA SER A 335 11.32 3.51 -34.47
C SER A 335 10.65 4.46 -33.47
N VAL A 336 10.33 3.97 -32.26
CA VAL A 336 9.82 4.75 -31.12
C VAL A 336 10.78 5.87 -30.68
N LYS A 337 12.07 5.73 -31.01
CA LYS A 337 13.12 6.69 -30.62
C LYS A 337 12.96 8.04 -31.33
N SER A 338 12.26 8.06 -32.46
CA SER A 338 11.85 9.30 -33.14
C SER A 338 10.78 10.09 -32.38
N ASN A 339 10.06 9.48 -31.43
CA ASN A 339 9.09 10.16 -30.56
C ASN A 339 9.68 10.56 -29.21
N VAL A 340 10.37 9.61 -28.53
CA VAL A 340 10.76 9.73 -27.11
C VAL A 340 12.28 9.69 -26.88
N GLY A 341 13.10 9.66 -27.93
CA GLY A 341 14.54 9.45 -27.86
C GLY A 341 14.95 8.03 -27.48
N HIS A 342 16.26 7.79 -27.32
CA HIS A 342 16.80 6.48 -26.99
C HIS A 342 16.93 6.30 -25.46
N ILE A 343 15.99 5.56 -24.86
CA ILE A 343 16.00 5.21 -23.42
C ILE A 343 16.94 4.04 -23.06
N GLU A 344 18.08 3.96 -23.76
CA GLU A 344 19.21 3.03 -23.58
C GLU A 344 18.81 1.61 -23.13
N SER A 345 19.00 1.24 -21.85
CA SER A 345 18.67 -0.10 -21.30
C SER A 345 17.21 -0.53 -21.52
N ALA A 346 16.26 0.42 -21.47
CA ALA A 346 14.82 0.19 -21.57
C ALA A 346 14.29 0.21 -23.03
N ALA A 347 15.13 0.51 -24.02
CA ALA A 347 14.68 0.85 -25.38
C ALA A 347 13.94 -0.28 -26.11
N GLY A 348 14.27 -1.54 -25.83
CA GLY A 348 13.56 -2.71 -26.37
C GLY A 348 12.14 -2.84 -25.79
N LEU A 349 11.92 -2.45 -24.53
CA LEU A 349 10.60 -2.46 -23.90
C LEU A 349 9.73 -1.29 -24.39
N ALA A 350 10.29 -0.11 -24.71
CA ALA A 350 9.53 0.94 -25.37
C ALA A 350 9.08 0.54 -26.79
N GLY A 351 9.94 -0.13 -27.55
CA GLY A 351 9.57 -0.73 -28.84
C GLY A 351 8.48 -1.79 -28.69
N LEU A 352 8.58 -2.63 -27.65
CA LEU A 352 7.53 -3.62 -27.30
C LEU A 352 6.20 -2.96 -26.96
N ALA A 353 6.19 -1.95 -26.09
CA ALA A 353 4.99 -1.24 -25.69
C ALA A 353 4.31 -0.54 -26.88
N LYS A 354 5.08 0.21 -27.69
CA LYS A 354 4.59 0.82 -28.95
C LYS A 354 3.97 -0.23 -29.87
N THR A 355 4.66 -1.35 -30.09
CA THR A 355 4.19 -2.38 -31.03
C THR A 355 2.96 -3.13 -30.50
N ALA A 356 2.90 -3.42 -29.20
CA ALA A 356 1.75 -4.06 -28.57
C ALA A 356 0.51 -3.16 -28.61
N LEU A 357 0.66 -1.85 -28.36
CA LEU A 357 -0.42 -0.87 -28.50
C LEU A 357 -0.84 -0.69 -29.98
N ALA A 358 0.12 -0.60 -30.91
CA ALA A 358 -0.17 -0.50 -32.34
C ALA A 358 -0.96 -1.70 -32.89
N LEU A 359 -0.62 -2.92 -32.44
CA LEU A 359 -1.36 -4.15 -32.74
C LEU A 359 -2.75 -4.15 -32.08
N HIS A 360 -2.86 -3.72 -30.82
CA HIS A 360 -4.13 -3.66 -30.08
C HIS A 360 -5.13 -2.65 -30.67
N HIS A 361 -4.65 -1.49 -31.11
CA HIS A 361 -5.47 -0.44 -31.74
C HIS A 361 -5.65 -0.61 -33.26
N GLY A 362 -4.94 -1.55 -33.90
CA GLY A 362 -5.01 -1.80 -35.34
C GLY A 362 -4.48 -0.64 -36.19
N VAL A 363 -3.52 0.13 -35.68
CA VAL A 363 -2.95 1.34 -36.30
C VAL A 363 -1.44 1.33 -36.11
N VAL A 364 -0.69 1.55 -37.19
CA VAL A 364 0.77 1.74 -37.15
C VAL A 364 1.06 3.23 -36.90
N PRO A 365 1.73 3.61 -35.79
CA PRO A 365 2.11 4.99 -35.51
C PRO A 365 3.11 5.55 -36.50
N ALA A 366 3.26 6.88 -36.50
CA ALA A 366 4.31 7.54 -37.28
C ALA A 366 5.72 7.20 -36.74
N THR A 367 6.71 7.27 -37.62
CA THR A 367 8.12 7.45 -37.32
C THR A 367 8.51 8.85 -37.79
N LEU A 368 9.05 9.67 -36.90
CA LEU A 368 9.25 11.10 -37.13
C LEU A 368 10.57 11.40 -37.86
N HIS A 369 10.70 12.63 -38.33
CA HIS A 369 11.91 13.20 -38.98
C HIS A 369 12.36 12.55 -40.30
N VAL A 370 11.52 11.72 -40.93
CA VAL A 370 11.77 11.22 -42.31
C VAL A 370 11.33 12.30 -43.31
N HIS A 371 12.28 13.09 -43.78
CA HIS A 371 12.15 14.13 -44.79
C HIS A 371 12.62 13.64 -46.17
N THR A 372 13.74 12.92 -46.21
CA THR A 372 14.33 12.31 -47.41
C THR A 372 14.67 10.84 -47.10
N PRO A 373 13.96 9.84 -47.66
CA PRO A 373 14.21 8.43 -47.34
C PRO A 373 15.66 7.99 -47.60
N HIS A 374 16.24 7.26 -46.65
CA HIS A 374 17.63 6.78 -46.69
C HIS A 374 17.92 6.00 -48.00
N PRO A 375 19.07 6.23 -48.69
CA PRO A 375 19.33 5.66 -50.02
C PRO A 375 19.25 4.13 -50.13
N VAL A 376 19.47 3.39 -49.04
CA VAL A 376 19.32 1.91 -49.01
C VAL A 376 17.88 1.45 -49.28
N LEU A 377 16.87 2.30 -49.09
CA LEU A 377 15.47 2.00 -49.36
C LEU A 377 15.10 2.05 -50.86
N ALA A 378 15.96 2.63 -51.71
CA ALA A 378 15.71 2.75 -53.14
C ALA A 378 15.55 1.37 -53.80
N ASP A 379 14.47 1.21 -54.57
CA ASP A 379 14.06 -0.04 -55.23
C ASP A 379 13.89 -1.24 -54.26
N THR A 380 13.24 -1.02 -53.11
CA THR A 380 12.92 -2.07 -52.12
C THR A 380 11.45 -2.11 -51.73
N SER A 381 10.98 -3.28 -51.27
CA SER A 381 9.71 -3.46 -50.57
C SER A 381 9.79 -3.07 -49.08
N LEU A 382 10.51 -2.00 -48.73
CA LEU A 382 10.52 -1.40 -47.38
C LEU A 382 9.90 0.00 -47.43
N GLU A 383 9.01 0.32 -46.48
CA GLU A 383 8.31 1.60 -46.44
C GLU A 383 8.34 2.21 -45.02
N PRO A 384 9.11 3.29 -44.79
CA PRO A 384 8.98 4.10 -43.57
C PRO A 384 7.56 4.65 -43.42
N VAL A 385 7.10 4.82 -42.18
CA VAL A 385 5.74 5.30 -41.89
C VAL A 385 5.77 6.75 -41.39
N PRO A 386 5.84 7.79 -42.26
CA PRO A 386 5.94 9.19 -41.82
C PRO A 386 4.63 9.76 -41.24
N SER A 387 3.52 9.03 -41.32
CA SER A 387 2.23 9.41 -40.74
C SER A 387 1.45 8.17 -40.28
N ALA A 388 0.77 8.29 -39.14
CA ALA A 388 0.04 7.18 -38.54
C ALA A 388 -1.11 6.71 -39.45
N ARG A 389 -1.27 5.38 -39.60
CA ARG A 389 -2.23 4.80 -40.55
C ARG A 389 -2.76 3.43 -40.09
N PRO A 390 -3.96 3.01 -40.53
CA PRO A 390 -4.51 1.69 -40.21
C PRO A 390 -3.57 0.55 -40.59
N TRP A 391 -3.58 -0.53 -39.81
CA TRP A 391 -2.77 -1.71 -40.08
C TRP A 391 -3.11 -2.32 -41.44
N PRO A 392 -2.12 -2.76 -42.26
CA PRO A 392 -2.39 -3.38 -43.55
C PRO A 392 -3.34 -4.57 -43.44
N ASN A 393 -4.54 -4.48 -44.04
CA ASN A 393 -5.43 -5.63 -44.12
C ASN A 393 -4.80 -6.70 -45.04
N THR A 394 -4.59 -7.88 -44.46
CA THR A 394 -3.95 -9.05 -45.10
C THR A 394 -4.80 -10.32 -44.99
N GLY A 395 -6.03 -10.25 -44.46
CA GLY A 395 -6.94 -11.41 -44.30
C GLY A 395 -6.52 -12.41 -43.21
N ARG A 396 -5.55 -12.03 -42.38
CA ARG A 396 -4.91 -12.80 -41.29
C ARG A 396 -4.66 -11.85 -40.11
N LEU A 397 -4.31 -12.38 -38.94
CA LEU A 397 -3.96 -11.52 -37.79
C LEU A 397 -2.69 -10.71 -38.08
N PRO A 398 -2.67 -9.39 -37.80
CA PRO A 398 -1.49 -8.53 -37.83
C PRO A 398 -0.24 -9.16 -37.22
N LEU A 399 0.90 -9.08 -37.93
CA LEU A 399 2.20 -9.58 -37.49
C LEU A 399 3.28 -8.49 -37.54
N ALA A 400 4.11 -8.42 -36.51
CA ALA A 400 5.16 -7.42 -36.35
C ALA A 400 6.48 -8.03 -35.86
N GLY A 401 7.60 -7.50 -36.33
CA GLY A 401 8.94 -7.73 -35.78
C GLY A 401 9.39 -6.58 -34.89
N ILE A 402 10.22 -6.86 -33.90
CA ILE A 402 10.83 -5.84 -33.02
C ILE A 402 12.31 -6.13 -32.86
N SER A 403 13.18 -5.19 -33.23
CA SER A 403 14.63 -5.30 -33.13
C SER A 403 15.19 -4.49 -31.96
N SER A 404 16.24 -4.99 -31.28
CA SER A 404 17.19 -4.12 -30.59
C SER A 404 18.61 -4.69 -30.63
N PHE A 405 19.59 -3.82 -30.86
CA PHE A 405 21.00 -4.16 -31.02
C PHE A 405 21.83 -3.46 -29.95
N GLY A 406 22.81 -4.16 -29.40
CA GLY A 406 23.68 -3.67 -28.35
C GLY A 406 25.06 -3.27 -28.87
N LEU A 407 25.66 -2.26 -28.23
CA LEU A 407 27.08 -1.91 -28.35
C LEU A 407 28.01 -3.05 -27.89
N SER A 408 27.49 -4.02 -27.13
CA SER A 408 28.15 -5.31 -26.83
C SER A 408 28.05 -6.33 -27.98
N ALA A 409 27.78 -5.88 -29.20
CA ALA A 409 27.55 -6.68 -30.42
C ALA A 409 26.38 -7.69 -30.36
N THR A 410 25.54 -7.64 -29.33
CA THR A 410 24.43 -8.59 -29.12
C THR A 410 23.16 -8.10 -29.81
N ASN A 411 22.55 -8.93 -30.66
CA ASN A 411 21.33 -8.60 -31.38
C ASN A 411 20.16 -9.44 -30.86
N VAL A 412 18.98 -8.83 -30.75
CA VAL A 412 17.73 -9.51 -30.39
C VAL A 412 16.62 -9.09 -31.35
N HIS A 413 15.78 -10.05 -31.77
CA HIS A 413 14.52 -9.76 -32.44
C HIS A 413 13.41 -10.68 -31.96
N LEU A 414 12.22 -10.11 -31.72
CA LEU A 414 11.00 -10.83 -31.35
C LEU A 414 9.92 -10.65 -32.41
N VAL A 415 9.11 -11.70 -32.62
CA VAL A 415 7.95 -11.68 -33.51
C VAL A 415 6.68 -11.66 -32.67
N LEU A 416 5.87 -10.61 -32.85
CA LEU A 416 4.58 -10.41 -32.21
C LEU A 416 3.43 -10.54 -33.22
N ARG A 417 2.28 -11.01 -32.73
CA ARG A 417 1.01 -11.05 -33.43
C ARG A 417 -0.06 -10.34 -32.60
N ALA A 418 -1.02 -9.68 -33.25
CA ALA A 418 -2.20 -9.16 -32.57
C ALA A 418 -2.92 -10.26 -31.76
N ALA A 419 -3.60 -9.87 -30.69
CA ALA A 419 -4.48 -10.76 -29.95
C ALA A 419 -5.63 -11.26 -30.86
N PRO A 420 -6.15 -12.49 -30.65
CA PRO A 420 -7.46 -12.87 -31.20
C PRO A 420 -8.55 -11.90 -30.71
N ASP A 421 -9.55 -11.59 -31.53
CA ASP A 421 -10.60 -10.60 -31.25
C ASP A 421 -11.36 -10.86 -29.93
N SER A 422 -10.91 -10.24 -28.84
CA SER A 422 -11.54 -10.33 -27.52
C SER A 422 -12.95 -9.73 -27.51
N LYS A 423 -13.20 -8.72 -28.37
CA LYS A 423 -14.52 -8.11 -28.57
C LYS A 423 -15.56 -9.11 -29.11
N ALA A 424 -15.14 -10.09 -29.92
CA ALA A 424 -16.03 -11.16 -30.39
C ALA A 424 -16.38 -12.17 -29.29
N ALA A 425 -15.48 -12.38 -28.31
CA ALA A 425 -15.73 -13.24 -27.15
C ALA A 425 -16.58 -12.54 -26.08
N SER A 426 -16.35 -11.25 -25.82
CA SER A 426 -17.15 -10.41 -24.91
C SER A 426 -18.59 -10.23 -25.41
N ALA A 427 -18.79 -10.11 -26.74
CA ALA A 427 -20.12 -10.16 -27.35
C ALA A 427 -20.85 -11.52 -27.17
N THR A 428 -20.18 -12.54 -26.63
CA THR A 428 -20.75 -13.84 -26.25
C THR A 428 -20.65 -14.08 -24.74
N HIS A 429 -21.35 -13.26 -23.97
CA HIS A 429 -21.88 -13.65 -22.65
C HIS A 429 -23.37 -14.05 -22.80
N PRO A 430 -23.67 -15.32 -23.18
CA PRO A 430 -25.02 -15.74 -23.54
C PRO A 430 -25.86 -16.13 -22.31
N GLU A 431 -26.05 -15.19 -21.38
CA GLU A 431 -27.21 -15.14 -20.49
C GLU A 431 -27.34 -13.71 -19.96
N ALA A 432 -28.54 -13.15 -20.02
CA ALA A 432 -28.78 -11.81 -19.52
C ALA A 432 -28.74 -11.83 -17.98
N VAL A 433 -27.58 -11.48 -17.41
CA VAL A 433 -27.55 -10.94 -16.05
C VAL A 433 -28.45 -9.72 -16.10
N ALA A 434 -29.60 -9.79 -15.43
CA ALA A 434 -30.52 -8.65 -15.35
C ALA A 434 -29.74 -7.45 -14.84
N ALA A 435 -29.84 -6.31 -15.54
CA ALA A 435 -29.10 -5.11 -15.19
C ALA A 435 -29.41 -4.76 -13.73
N ARG A 436 -28.42 -4.92 -12.83
CA ARG A 436 -28.64 -4.71 -11.41
C ARG A 436 -28.84 -3.23 -11.18
N GLU A 437 -29.94 -2.91 -10.52
CA GLU A 437 -30.40 -1.53 -10.29
C GLU A 437 -29.47 -0.73 -9.37
N ALA A 438 -28.42 -1.35 -8.81
CA ALA A 438 -27.36 -0.67 -8.08
C ALA A 438 -26.00 -1.39 -8.23
N HIS A 439 -24.94 -0.59 -8.22
CA HIS A 439 -23.54 -1.00 -8.21
C HIS A 439 -22.81 -0.43 -6.99
N LEU A 440 -21.76 -1.12 -6.55
CA LEU A 440 -20.86 -0.69 -5.46
C LEU A 440 -19.47 -0.45 -6.05
N ILE A 441 -18.92 0.76 -5.91
CA ILE A 441 -17.54 1.08 -6.34
C ILE A 441 -16.63 1.15 -5.11
N PRO A 442 -15.77 0.14 -4.87
CA PRO A 442 -14.73 0.21 -3.86
C PRO A 442 -13.51 0.97 -4.38
N VAL A 443 -12.99 1.90 -3.57
CA VAL A 443 -11.72 2.59 -3.79
C VAL A 443 -10.82 2.34 -2.57
N SER A 444 -9.51 2.16 -2.76
CA SER A 444 -8.59 2.05 -1.62
C SER A 444 -7.15 2.47 -1.92
N ALA A 445 -6.43 2.90 -0.88
CA ALA A 445 -5.02 3.25 -0.97
C ALA A 445 -4.24 2.98 0.34
N ARG A 446 -2.90 3.10 0.30
CA ARG A 446 -2.06 2.96 1.50
C ARG A 446 -1.96 4.24 2.34
N SER A 447 -2.43 5.38 1.85
CA SER A 447 -2.64 6.61 2.62
C SER A 447 -4.04 7.20 2.42
N GLU A 448 -4.45 8.09 3.33
CA GLU A 448 -5.73 8.80 3.23
C GLU A 448 -5.78 9.73 2.01
N ALA A 449 -4.71 10.48 1.75
CA ALA A 449 -4.61 11.40 0.62
C ALA A 449 -4.76 10.67 -0.72
N ALA A 450 -4.05 9.56 -0.91
CA ALA A 450 -4.16 8.75 -2.12
C ALA A 450 -5.57 8.15 -2.32
N ALA A 451 -6.28 7.80 -1.23
CA ALA A 451 -7.66 7.32 -1.33
C ALA A 451 -8.62 8.44 -1.78
N ARG A 452 -8.41 9.68 -1.31
CA ARG A 452 -9.19 10.86 -1.72
C ARG A 452 -8.92 11.24 -3.17
N GLU A 453 -7.65 11.25 -3.59
CA GLU A 453 -7.25 11.51 -4.98
C GLU A 453 -7.83 10.45 -5.94
N LEU A 454 -7.75 9.16 -5.59
CA LEU A 454 -8.41 8.11 -6.37
C LEU A 454 -9.93 8.33 -6.46
N ALA A 455 -10.62 8.65 -5.37
CA ALA A 455 -12.07 8.84 -5.40
C ALA A 455 -12.51 9.97 -6.36
N VAL A 456 -11.72 11.05 -6.48
CA VAL A 456 -11.96 12.09 -7.50
C VAL A 456 -11.74 11.54 -8.92
N ALA A 457 -10.62 10.85 -9.17
CA ALA A 457 -10.31 10.28 -10.48
C ALA A 457 -11.31 9.18 -10.92
N TYR A 458 -11.87 8.43 -9.97
CA TYR A 458 -12.95 7.46 -10.21
C TYR A 458 -14.27 8.18 -10.55
N ALA A 459 -14.61 9.29 -9.89
CA ALA A 459 -15.78 10.10 -10.23
C ALA A 459 -15.71 10.63 -11.68
N GLU A 460 -14.53 11.10 -12.11
CA GLU A 460 -14.28 11.55 -13.49
C GLU A 460 -14.35 10.41 -14.52
N LEU A 461 -13.90 9.19 -14.16
CA LEU A 461 -14.07 8.02 -15.02
C LEU A 461 -15.55 7.63 -15.16
N VAL A 462 -16.28 7.60 -14.05
CA VAL A 462 -17.71 7.24 -14.01
C VAL A 462 -18.55 8.21 -14.84
N GLU A 463 -18.37 9.52 -14.70
CA GLU A 463 -19.06 10.51 -15.54
C GLU A 463 -18.71 10.38 -17.03
N ARG A 464 -17.46 10.04 -17.36
CA ARG A 464 -17.00 9.88 -18.75
C ARG A 464 -17.57 8.65 -19.44
N LEU A 465 -17.88 7.59 -18.68
CA LEU A 465 -18.46 6.35 -19.21
C LEU A 465 -19.98 6.33 -19.15
N GLY A 466 -20.59 7.02 -18.17
CA GLY A 466 -22.03 7.01 -17.94
C GLY A 466 -22.56 5.67 -17.42
N ASP A 467 -23.88 5.56 -17.36
CA ASP A 467 -24.57 4.43 -16.73
C ASP A 467 -24.23 3.08 -17.39
N ASP A 468 -24.10 3.07 -18.73
CA ASP A 468 -23.69 1.90 -19.53
C ASP A 468 -22.35 1.29 -19.09
N GLY A 469 -21.44 2.09 -18.50
CA GLY A 469 -20.12 1.65 -18.06
C GLY A 469 -19.99 1.33 -16.57
N LEU A 470 -21.05 1.54 -15.76
CA LEU A 470 -20.98 1.36 -14.31
C LEU A 470 -20.62 -0.06 -13.90
N VAL A 471 -21.19 -1.07 -14.57
CA VAL A 471 -20.92 -2.49 -14.30
C VAL A 471 -19.45 -2.83 -14.52
N ASP A 472 -18.82 -2.29 -15.56
CA ASP A 472 -17.43 -2.54 -15.90
C ASP A 472 -16.47 -1.87 -14.90
N VAL A 473 -16.76 -0.62 -14.50
CA VAL A 473 -15.99 0.09 -13.47
C VAL A 473 -16.11 -0.62 -12.11
N ALA A 474 -17.33 -0.96 -11.67
CA ALA A 474 -17.57 -1.65 -10.41
C ALA A 474 -16.92 -3.05 -10.38
N TYR A 475 -17.06 -3.83 -11.45
CA TYR A 475 -16.41 -5.13 -11.60
C TYR A 475 -14.88 -5.01 -11.55
N SER A 476 -14.30 -4.08 -12.33
CA SER A 476 -12.85 -3.90 -12.40
C SER A 476 -12.29 -3.42 -11.05
N ALA A 477 -12.97 -2.50 -10.38
CA ALA A 477 -12.57 -1.93 -9.09
C ALA A 477 -12.61 -2.97 -7.95
N ALA A 478 -13.58 -3.88 -8.00
CA ALA A 478 -13.80 -4.92 -7.00
C ALA A 478 -13.00 -6.21 -7.24
N THR A 479 -12.69 -6.57 -8.49
CA THR A 479 -12.08 -7.88 -8.81
C THR A 479 -10.70 -7.79 -9.44
N ARG A 480 -10.29 -6.61 -9.92
CA ARG A 480 -9.04 -6.39 -10.69
C ARG A 480 -8.15 -5.29 -10.08
N ARG A 481 -8.25 -5.05 -8.77
CA ARG A 481 -7.42 -4.10 -7.98
C ARG A 481 -7.10 -4.66 -6.59
N SER A 482 -6.00 -4.18 -6.00
CA SER A 482 -5.58 -4.53 -4.64
C SER A 482 -6.41 -3.76 -3.58
N HIS A 483 -6.82 -4.40 -2.48
CA HIS A 483 -7.68 -3.79 -1.46
C HIS A 483 -6.94 -3.33 -0.19
N HIS A 484 -6.37 -2.13 -0.25
CA HIS A 484 -5.56 -1.50 0.79
C HIS A 484 -6.34 -1.06 2.05
N GLN A 485 -5.62 -0.54 3.04
CA GLN A 485 -6.14 -0.24 4.38
C GLN A 485 -6.92 1.07 4.52
N ASN A 486 -6.75 2.05 3.63
CA ASN A 486 -7.57 3.27 3.59
C ASN A 486 -8.62 3.09 2.50
N ARG A 487 -9.91 3.17 2.85
CA ARG A 487 -11.00 2.71 1.99
C ARG A 487 -12.12 3.74 1.88
N ILE A 488 -12.60 3.95 0.66
CA ILE A 488 -13.86 4.62 0.33
C ILE A 488 -14.72 3.59 -0.41
N ALA A 489 -16.03 3.61 -0.22
CA ALA A 489 -16.96 2.83 -1.04
C ALA A 489 -18.28 3.59 -1.20
N VAL A 490 -18.80 3.58 -2.41
CA VAL A 490 -20.02 4.30 -2.82
C VAL A 490 -20.95 3.33 -3.53
N ALA A 491 -22.23 3.34 -3.19
CA ALA A 491 -23.26 2.51 -3.80
C ALA A 491 -24.32 3.39 -4.45
N GLY A 492 -24.75 3.06 -5.68
CA GLY A 492 -25.77 3.85 -6.38
C GLY A 492 -26.29 3.18 -7.65
N ALA A 493 -27.33 3.78 -8.22
CA ALA A 493 -27.98 3.31 -9.44
C ALA A 493 -27.43 3.97 -10.71
N ASP A 494 -27.05 5.25 -10.62
CA ASP A 494 -26.65 6.09 -11.76
C ASP A 494 -25.25 6.71 -11.58
N ALA A 495 -24.63 7.06 -12.70
CA ALA A 495 -23.26 7.56 -12.74
C ALA A 495 -23.12 8.95 -12.12
N ALA A 496 -24.14 9.80 -12.19
CA ALA A 496 -24.09 11.15 -11.63
C ALA A 496 -24.16 11.14 -10.10
N GLY A 497 -25.04 10.32 -9.51
CA GLY A 497 -25.11 10.09 -8.07
C GLY A 497 -23.81 9.51 -7.51
N ILE A 498 -23.31 8.43 -8.13
CA ILE A 498 -22.05 7.78 -7.73
C ILE A 498 -20.86 8.76 -7.82
N ALA A 499 -20.75 9.54 -8.89
CA ALA A 499 -19.66 10.52 -9.04
C ALA A 499 -19.78 11.71 -8.09
N ALA A 500 -20.99 12.12 -7.70
CA ALA A 500 -21.21 13.13 -6.68
C ALA A 500 -20.80 12.61 -5.28
N GLU A 501 -21.22 11.39 -4.92
CA GLU A 501 -20.86 10.77 -3.64
C GLU A 501 -19.38 10.46 -3.51
N LEU A 502 -18.71 10.00 -4.58
CA LEU A 502 -17.26 9.80 -4.58
C LEU A 502 -16.49 11.10 -4.29
N ARG A 503 -16.93 12.24 -4.84
CA ARG A 503 -16.33 13.55 -4.53
C ARG A 503 -16.68 14.07 -3.14
N ALA A 504 -17.89 13.79 -2.64
CA ALA A 504 -18.28 14.09 -1.26
C ALA A 504 -17.42 13.28 -0.27
N ALA A 505 -17.22 11.98 -0.53
CA ALA A 505 -16.33 11.12 0.24
C ALA A 505 -14.86 11.59 0.17
N ALA A 506 -14.38 12.00 -1.01
CA ALA A 506 -13.04 12.58 -1.17
C ALA A 506 -12.84 13.88 -0.36
N SER A 507 -13.91 14.64 -0.10
CA SER A 507 -13.87 15.95 0.57
C SER A 507 -14.21 15.92 2.07
N GLY A 508 -14.98 14.94 2.54
CA GLY A 508 -15.52 14.91 3.90
C GLY A 508 -14.49 14.46 4.97
N PRO A 509 -14.62 14.93 6.23
CA PRO A 509 -13.81 14.41 7.34
C PRO A 509 -14.25 12.97 7.70
N ASN A 510 -13.31 12.12 8.10
CA ASN A 510 -13.54 10.74 8.56
C ASN A 510 -14.25 9.78 7.58
N THR A 511 -14.41 10.17 6.32
CA THR A 511 -15.03 9.36 5.24
C THR A 511 -14.16 8.18 4.78
N VAL A 512 -12.85 8.28 5.00
CA VAL A 512 -11.88 7.23 4.65
C VAL A 512 -11.78 6.25 5.82
N GLY A 513 -12.38 5.08 5.65
CA GLY A 513 -12.28 4.02 6.64
C GLY A 513 -10.87 3.46 6.72
N THR A 514 -10.34 3.28 7.93
CA THR A 514 -9.08 2.55 8.16
C THR A 514 -9.38 1.12 8.57
N GLN A 515 -8.69 0.15 7.99
CA GLN A 515 -8.92 -1.28 8.23
C GLN A 515 -8.72 -1.64 9.71
N ARG A 516 -9.84 -1.80 10.44
CA ARG A 516 -9.89 -2.14 11.87
C ARG A 516 -10.93 -3.23 12.06
N LYS A 517 -10.51 -4.50 12.04
CA LYS A 517 -11.44 -5.64 12.15
C LYS A 517 -12.32 -5.49 13.39
N SER A 518 -13.59 -5.15 13.16
CA SER A 518 -14.63 -5.08 14.19
C SER A 518 -15.29 -6.46 14.36
N ARG A 519 -15.92 -6.70 15.51
CA ARG A 519 -16.81 -7.87 15.69
C ARG A 519 -18.09 -7.67 14.89
N VAL A 520 -18.49 -8.65 14.10
CA VAL A 520 -19.77 -8.63 13.36
C VAL A 520 -20.86 -9.27 14.22
N VAL A 521 -21.97 -8.57 14.43
CA VAL A 521 -23.09 -9.08 15.23
C VAL A 521 -24.39 -8.95 14.46
N PHE A 522 -25.01 -10.08 14.11
CA PHE A 522 -26.30 -10.07 13.41
C PHE A 522 -27.44 -9.95 14.42
N VAL A 523 -28.29 -8.93 14.22
CA VAL A 523 -29.37 -8.57 15.15
C VAL A 523 -30.71 -8.75 14.45
N TYR A 524 -31.52 -9.69 14.92
CA TYR A 524 -32.75 -10.12 14.24
C TYR A 524 -33.95 -9.40 14.83
N SER A 525 -34.72 -8.70 13.99
CA SER A 525 -35.91 -7.95 14.42
C SER A 525 -37.03 -8.85 14.93
N GLY A 526 -37.84 -8.30 15.83
CA GLY A 526 -39.13 -8.87 16.20
C GLY A 526 -40.24 -8.50 15.21
N GLN A 527 -41.46 -8.92 15.53
CA GLN A 527 -42.66 -8.51 14.79
C GLN A 527 -42.86 -6.99 14.91
N GLY A 528 -43.06 -6.34 13.77
CA GLY A 528 -43.18 -4.88 13.60
C GLY A 528 -42.44 -4.36 12.36
N SER A 529 -41.43 -5.10 11.88
CA SER A 529 -40.64 -4.75 10.68
C SER A 529 -41.31 -5.20 9.36
N GLN A 530 -42.15 -6.23 9.37
CA GLN A 530 -42.74 -6.84 8.17
C GLN A 530 -43.67 -5.91 7.38
N TRP A 531 -43.83 -6.20 6.08
CA TRP A 531 -44.75 -5.51 5.17
C TRP A 531 -45.11 -6.41 3.96
N LYS A 532 -46.24 -6.09 3.28
CA LYS A 532 -46.74 -6.88 2.15
C LYS A 532 -45.87 -6.68 0.91
N GLY A 533 -45.33 -7.77 0.35
CA GLY A 533 -44.35 -7.77 -0.73
C GLY A 533 -42.89 -7.89 -0.29
N MET A 534 -42.60 -7.93 1.03
CA MET A 534 -41.21 -7.94 1.53
C MET A 534 -40.38 -9.10 0.97
N GLY A 535 -39.19 -8.78 0.45
CA GLY A 535 -38.26 -9.77 -0.11
C GLY A 535 -38.64 -10.32 -1.48
N ARG A 536 -39.70 -9.80 -2.12
CA ARG A 536 -40.01 -10.07 -3.53
C ARG A 536 -38.82 -9.70 -4.43
N ASP A 537 -38.27 -8.52 -4.23
CA ASP A 537 -37.11 -7.96 -4.93
C ASP A 537 -35.85 -8.83 -4.76
N LEU A 538 -35.47 -9.17 -3.53
CA LEU A 538 -34.32 -10.05 -3.26
C LEU A 538 -34.55 -11.48 -3.76
N TYR A 539 -35.79 -11.99 -3.72
CA TYR A 539 -36.14 -13.28 -4.33
C TYR A 539 -36.06 -13.24 -5.86
N GLU A 540 -36.33 -12.09 -6.48
CA GLU A 540 -36.29 -11.92 -7.93
C GLU A 540 -34.89 -11.56 -8.47
N THR A 541 -34.02 -10.96 -7.65
CA THR A 541 -32.66 -10.52 -8.03
C THR A 541 -31.52 -11.39 -7.49
N GLU A 542 -31.51 -11.73 -6.20
CA GLU A 542 -30.31 -12.28 -5.52
C GLU A 542 -30.32 -13.82 -5.41
N PRO A 543 -29.35 -14.55 -6.04
CA PRO A 543 -29.37 -16.01 -6.08
C PRO A 543 -29.32 -16.70 -4.70
N THR A 544 -28.53 -16.18 -3.77
CA THR A 544 -28.41 -16.73 -2.41
C THR A 544 -29.70 -16.56 -1.63
N PHE A 545 -30.30 -15.37 -1.68
CA PHE A 545 -31.58 -15.10 -1.04
C PHE A 545 -32.66 -16.01 -1.61
N ARG A 546 -32.83 -16.02 -2.95
CA ARG A 546 -33.83 -16.86 -3.64
C ARG A 546 -33.73 -18.34 -3.23
N ARG A 547 -32.51 -18.90 -3.21
CA ARG A 547 -32.28 -20.31 -2.84
C ARG A 547 -32.73 -20.59 -1.40
N VAL A 548 -32.21 -19.84 -0.42
CA VAL A 548 -32.53 -20.08 1.00
C VAL A 548 -33.98 -19.76 1.32
N PHE A 549 -34.56 -18.75 0.68
CA PHE A 549 -35.98 -18.42 0.82
C PHE A 549 -36.88 -19.53 0.26
N THR A 550 -36.47 -20.19 -0.82
CA THR A 550 -37.15 -21.40 -1.36
C THR A 550 -37.07 -22.55 -0.36
N GLU A 551 -35.89 -22.83 0.20
CA GLU A 551 -35.69 -23.87 1.23
C GLU A 551 -36.54 -23.61 2.49
N CYS A 552 -36.64 -22.35 2.93
CA CYS A 552 -37.53 -21.94 4.02
C CYS A 552 -39.02 -22.07 3.66
N ALA A 553 -39.40 -21.72 2.42
CA ALA A 553 -40.77 -21.86 1.93
C ALA A 553 -41.23 -23.33 1.83
N GLU A 554 -40.32 -24.27 1.52
CA GLU A 554 -40.60 -25.70 1.56
C GLU A 554 -40.85 -26.20 2.98
N ALA A 555 -40.06 -25.73 3.95
CA ALA A 555 -40.25 -26.04 5.37
C ALA A 555 -41.58 -25.47 5.91
N ILE A 556 -41.94 -24.24 5.55
CA ILE A 556 -43.24 -23.63 5.89
C ILE A 556 -44.39 -24.41 5.24
N ARG A 557 -44.25 -24.82 3.98
CA ARG A 557 -45.28 -25.60 3.27
C ARG A 557 -45.56 -26.95 3.93
N ALA A 558 -44.55 -27.58 4.53
CA ALA A 558 -44.72 -28.82 5.29
C ALA A 558 -45.52 -28.63 6.59
N GLU A 559 -45.42 -27.46 7.23
CA GLU A 559 -46.02 -27.14 8.53
C GLU A 559 -47.38 -26.42 8.43
N ALA A 560 -47.57 -25.61 7.39
CA ALA A 560 -48.73 -24.72 7.20
C ALA A 560 -49.54 -24.98 5.91
N GLY A 561 -49.02 -25.78 4.98
CA GLY A 561 -49.75 -26.25 3.79
C GLY A 561 -49.79 -25.30 2.59
N TRP A 562 -49.32 -24.06 2.73
CA TRP A 562 -49.26 -23.04 1.67
C TRP A 562 -47.83 -22.73 1.21
N TRP A 563 -47.69 -22.02 0.09
CA TRP A 563 -46.40 -21.66 -0.51
C TRP A 563 -46.14 -20.16 -0.35
N LEU A 564 -44.99 -19.79 0.24
CA LEU A 564 -44.72 -18.40 0.65
C LEU A 564 -44.56 -17.42 -0.54
N PRO A 565 -43.83 -17.73 -1.63
CA PRO A 565 -43.74 -16.85 -2.80
C PRO A 565 -45.08 -16.45 -3.44
N ASP A 566 -46.10 -17.32 -3.37
CA ASP A 566 -47.44 -17.04 -3.90
C ASP A 566 -48.26 -16.08 -3.01
N ARG A 567 -47.76 -15.78 -1.79
CA ARG A 567 -48.50 -15.07 -0.73
C ARG A 567 -47.97 -13.70 -0.35
N LEU A 568 -46.76 -13.32 -0.78
CA LEU A 568 -46.02 -12.16 -0.26
C LEU A 568 -46.84 -10.87 -0.17
N ASP A 569 -47.65 -10.58 -1.19
CA ASP A 569 -48.43 -9.34 -1.29
C ASP A 569 -49.78 -9.43 -0.53
N GLU A 570 -50.22 -10.64 -0.17
CA GLU A 570 -51.49 -10.90 0.51
C GLU A 570 -51.35 -11.12 2.03
N LEU A 571 -50.15 -11.51 2.52
CA LEU A 571 -49.87 -11.92 3.92
C LEU A 571 -50.67 -11.13 4.97
N ASP A 572 -51.38 -11.85 5.84
CA ASP A 572 -52.14 -11.27 6.96
C ASP A 572 -52.10 -12.17 8.22
N GLY A 573 -52.35 -11.58 9.38
CA GLY A 573 -52.39 -12.28 10.67
C GLY A 573 -51.05 -12.86 11.17
N PRO A 574 -50.95 -13.25 12.45
CA PRO A 574 -49.74 -13.84 13.01
C PRO A 574 -49.35 -15.19 12.38
N ALA A 575 -50.31 -15.97 11.86
CA ALA A 575 -50.03 -17.30 11.29
C ALA A 575 -49.29 -17.27 9.96
N GLU A 576 -49.45 -16.22 9.14
CA GLU A 576 -48.69 -16.04 7.90
C GLU A 576 -47.46 -15.14 8.11
N LEU A 577 -47.60 -14.04 8.88
CA LEU A 577 -46.53 -13.06 9.04
C LEU A 577 -45.32 -13.56 9.83
N GLN A 578 -45.50 -14.41 10.86
CA GLN A 578 -44.37 -14.93 11.64
C GLN A 578 -43.47 -15.90 10.85
N PRO A 579 -43.98 -16.95 10.17
CA PRO A 579 -43.16 -17.78 9.30
C PRO A 579 -42.57 -17.01 8.09
N ALA A 580 -43.32 -16.06 7.52
CA ALA A 580 -42.79 -15.22 6.43
C ALA A 580 -41.59 -14.36 6.86
N LEU A 581 -41.67 -13.70 8.02
CA LEU A 581 -40.58 -12.89 8.58
C LEU A 581 -39.37 -13.76 8.94
N TRP A 582 -39.59 -14.95 9.51
CA TRP A 582 -38.52 -15.91 9.79
C TRP A 582 -37.78 -16.35 8.49
N ALA A 583 -38.51 -16.71 7.44
CA ALA A 583 -37.92 -17.11 6.16
C ALA A 583 -37.11 -15.98 5.51
N PHE A 584 -37.65 -14.75 5.53
CA PHE A 584 -36.94 -13.55 5.07
C PHE A 584 -35.63 -13.34 5.83
N GLN A 585 -35.67 -13.41 7.16
CA GLN A 585 -34.49 -13.19 8.02
C GLN A 585 -33.39 -14.23 7.79
N VAL A 586 -33.74 -15.51 7.68
CA VAL A 586 -32.77 -16.59 7.42
C VAL A 586 -32.15 -16.47 6.02
N ALA A 587 -32.93 -16.09 5.00
CA ALA A 587 -32.42 -15.85 3.65
C ALA A 587 -31.52 -14.60 3.56
N LEU A 588 -31.88 -13.52 4.24
CA LEU A 588 -31.09 -12.30 4.32
C LEU A 588 -29.75 -12.52 5.04
N ALA A 589 -29.76 -13.16 6.22
CA ALA A 589 -28.54 -13.51 6.94
C ALA A 589 -27.62 -14.42 6.10
N SER A 590 -28.18 -15.36 5.35
CA SER A 590 -27.41 -16.22 4.45
C SER A 590 -26.78 -15.44 3.28
N THR A 591 -27.43 -14.37 2.82
CA THR A 591 -26.92 -13.51 1.73
C THR A 591 -25.74 -12.66 2.22
N TRP A 592 -25.84 -12.03 3.39
CA TRP A 592 -24.72 -11.31 4.00
C TRP A 592 -23.49 -12.18 4.24
N ARG A 593 -23.68 -13.42 4.70
CA ARG A 593 -22.59 -14.40 4.88
C ARG A 593 -21.95 -14.79 3.55
N ALA A 594 -22.75 -15.01 2.50
CA ALA A 594 -22.23 -15.30 1.16
C ALA A 594 -21.45 -14.12 0.54
N TRP A 595 -21.74 -12.89 0.94
CA TRP A 595 -20.98 -11.69 0.58
C TRP A 595 -19.74 -11.45 1.44
N GLY A 596 -19.49 -12.26 2.48
CA GLY A 596 -18.29 -12.22 3.32
C GLY A 596 -18.47 -11.74 4.76
N LEU A 597 -19.67 -11.28 5.14
CA LEU A 597 -19.95 -10.88 6.53
C LEU A 597 -20.41 -12.09 7.35
N GLU A 598 -19.45 -12.84 7.90
CA GLU A 598 -19.72 -13.89 8.88
C GLU A 598 -19.89 -13.27 10.29
N PRO A 599 -20.99 -13.54 11.01
CA PRO A 599 -21.19 -12.99 12.36
C PRO A 599 -20.34 -13.71 13.42
N ASP A 600 -19.62 -12.95 14.23
CA ASP A 600 -18.95 -13.43 15.45
C ASP A 600 -19.97 -13.76 16.56
N ALA A 601 -21.16 -13.15 16.54
CA ALA A 601 -22.29 -13.47 17.42
C ALA A 601 -23.66 -13.14 16.80
N VAL A 602 -24.73 -13.72 17.32
CA VAL A 602 -26.12 -13.42 16.93
C VAL A 602 -27.00 -13.07 18.13
N VAL A 603 -27.92 -12.12 17.94
CA VAL A 603 -28.88 -11.62 18.94
C VAL A 603 -30.28 -11.56 18.33
N GLY A 604 -31.28 -12.16 18.98
CA GLY A 604 -32.65 -12.17 18.49
C GLY A 604 -33.64 -11.41 19.37
N HIS A 605 -34.45 -10.53 18.77
CA HIS A 605 -35.52 -9.81 19.47
C HIS A 605 -36.85 -10.58 19.36
N SER A 606 -37.37 -11.09 20.48
CA SER A 606 -38.58 -11.92 20.51
C SER A 606 -38.49 -13.09 19.50
N MET A 607 -39.43 -13.19 18.55
CA MET A 607 -39.44 -14.21 17.50
C MET A 607 -38.23 -14.18 16.55
N GLY A 608 -37.50 -13.06 16.42
CA GLY A 608 -36.27 -12.99 15.62
C GLY A 608 -35.17 -13.94 16.13
N GLU A 609 -35.27 -14.37 17.39
CA GLU A 609 -34.40 -15.39 17.98
C GLU A 609 -34.54 -16.76 17.32
N ILE A 610 -35.68 -17.07 16.69
CA ILE A 610 -35.87 -18.31 15.90
C ILE A 610 -34.95 -18.29 14.67
N ALA A 611 -34.88 -17.14 13.98
CA ALA A 611 -34.00 -16.95 12.82
C ALA A 611 -32.52 -16.88 13.24
N ALA A 612 -32.20 -16.22 14.36
CA ALA A 612 -30.87 -16.22 14.96
C ALA A 612 -30.38 -17.65 15.28
N ALA A 613 -31.24 -18.49 15.88
CA ALA A 613 -30.93 -19.87 16.22
C ALA A 613 -30.75 -20.77 14.99
N CYS A 614 -31.46 -20.49 13.88
CA CYS A 614 -31.19 -21.15 12.59
C CYS A 614 -29.82 -20.76 12.03
N THR A 615 -29.47 -19.47 12.00
CA THR A 615 -28.15 -19.00 11.51
C THR A 615 -26.99 -19.52 12.36
N ALA A 616 -27.18 -19.63 13.68
CA ALA A 616 -26.23 -20.22 14.61
C ALA A 616 -26.11 -21.75 14.51
N GLY A 617 -26.92 -22.42 13.67
CA GLY A 617 -26.93 -23.88 13.50
C GLY A 617 -27.61 -24.67 14.63
N ALA A 618 -28.13 -23.97 15.65
CA ALA A 618 -28.79 -24.58 16.80
C ALA A 618 -30.19 -25.13 16.48
N LEU A 619 -30.83 -24.65 15.40
CA LEU A 619 -32.06 -25.19 14.82
C LEU A 619 -31.86 -25.53 13.34
N THR A 620 -32.61 -26.49 12.81
CA THR A 620 -32.74 -26.66 11.34
C THR A 620 -33.79 -25.72 10.76
N LEU A 621 -33.83 -25.59 9.44
CA LEU A 621 -34.93 -24.90 8.74
C LEU A 621 -36.29 -25.53 9.04
N ARG A 622 -36.36 -26.86 9.25
CA ARG A 622 -37.61 -27.53 9.66
C ARG A 622 -38.02 -27.10 11.07
N ASP A 623 -37.10 -27.13 12.03
CA ASP A 623 -37.40 -26.75 13.42
C ASP A 623 -37.83 -25.28 13.50
N GLY A 624 -37.11 -24.38 12.81
CA GLY A 624 -37.43 -22.97 12.73
C GLY A 624 -38.81 -22.70 12.11
N ALA A 625 -39.13 -23.35 10.98
CA ALA A 625 -40.44 -23.26 10.35
C ALA A 625 -41.56 -23.82 11.24
N ALA A 626 -41.32 -24.92 11.96
CA ALA A 626 -42.25 -25.51 12.91
C ALA A 626 -42.54 -24.53 14.06
N ILE A 627 -41.50 -23.98 14.71
CA ILE A 627 -41.67 -23.01 15.79
C ILE A 627 -42.42 -21.78 15.28
N ALA A 628 -41.99 -21.16 14.17
CA ALA A 628 -42.62 -19.95 13.66
C ALA A 628 -44.08 -20.16 13.22
N SER A 629 -44.38 -21.25 12.48
CA SER A 629 -45.73 -21.53 11.97
C SER A 629 -46.70 -21.95 13.08
N ARG A 630 -46.25 -22.79 14.03
CA ARG A 630 -47.10 -23.29 15.12
C ARG A 630 -47.34 -22.20 16.18
N ARG A 631 -46.33 -21.36 16.48
CA ARG A 631 -46.47 -20.14 17.30
C ARG A 631 -47.45 -19.16 16.68
N GLY A 632 -47.27 -18.79 15.41
CA GLY A 632 -48.13 -17.83 14.72
C GLY A 632 -49.61 -18.25 14.74
N ARG A 633 -49.90 -19.48 14.33
CA ARG A 633 -51.25 -20.09 14.33
C ARG A 633 -51.93 -20.08 15.70
N LEU A 634 -51.16 -20.21 16.78
CA LEU A 634 -51.68 -20.25 18.13
C LEU A 634 -51.90 -18.84 18.72
N VAL A 635 -51.01 -17.91 18.39
CA VAL A 635 -51.12 -16.48 18.76
C VAL A 635 -52.28 -15.80 18.03
N GLU A 636 -52.60 -16.22 16.80
CA GLU A 636 -53.75 -15.76 16.00
C GLU A 636 -55.13 -16.05 16.65
N ARG A 637 -55.18 -16.84 17.73
CA ARG A 637 -56.39 -17.06 18.55
C ARG A 637 -56.53 -16.08 19.73
N LEU A 638 -55.57 -15.18 19.92
CA LEU A 638 -55.54 -14.16 20.98
C LEU A 638 -56.04 -12.73 20.61
N PRO A 639 -56.37 -12.35 19.35
CA PRO A 639 -56.89 -11.02 19.02
C PRO A 639 -57.99 -10.49 19.95
N GLY A 640 -57.86 -9.22 20.31
CA GLY A 640 -58.80 -8.51 21.19
C GLY A 640 -58.71 -8.88 22.67
N ARG A 641 -57.67 -9.64 23.09
CA ARG A 641 -57.43 -10.03 24.49
C ARG A 641 -56.21 -9.37 25.14
N GLY A 642 -55.57 -8.44 24.44
CA GLY A 642 -54.45 -7.68 24.97
C GLY A 642 -53.97 -6.61 24.00
N ALA A 643 -53.23 -5.65 24.52
CA ALA A 643 -52.63 -4.55 23.77
C ALA A 643 -51.17 -4.35 24.18
N MET A 644 -50.42 -3.57 23.40
CA MET A 644 -49.01 -3.27 23.65
C MET A 644 -48.72 -1.78 23.42
N ALA A 645 -47.82 -1.20 24.23
CA ALA A 645 -47.45 0.22 24.13
C ALA A 645 -45.95 0.42 24.40
N ALA A 646 -45.26 1.12 23.50
CA ALA A 646 -43.89 1.58 23.71
C ALA A 646 -43.90 2.83 24.61
N VAL A 647 -43.00 2.87 25.59
CA VAL A 647 -42.95 3.91 26.64
C VAL A 647 -41.51 4.42 26.80
N GLY A 648 -41.37 5.75 26.81
CA GLY A 648 -40.11 6.49 26.94
C GLY A 648 -39.65 6.72 28.39
N VAL A 649 -39.67 5.68 29.23
CA VAL A 649 -39.05 5.68 30.57
C VAL A 649 -38.42 4.31 30.86
N GLY A 650 -37.50 4.27 31.82
CA GLY A 650 -36.80 3.05 32.20
C GLY A 650 -37.66 2.00 32.89
N GLU A 651 -37.17 0.77 32.93
CA GLU A 651 -37.89 -0.38 33.51
C GLU A 651 -38.30 -0.14 34.97
N GLN A 652 -37.42 0.42 35.82
CA GLN A 652 -37.75 0.60 37.24
C GLN A 652 -38.91 1.57 37.46
N GLU A 653 -39.02 2.62 36.64
CA GLU A 653 -40.13 3.58 36.69
C GLU A 653 -41.41 2.94 36.14
N THR A 654 -41.29 2.21 35.03
CA THR A 654 -42.40 1.47 34.42
C THR A 654 -42.98 0.42 35.38
N ARG A 655 -42.13 -0.34 36.10
CA ARG A 655 -42.56 -1.28 37.15
C ARG A 655 -43.25 -0.58 38.32
N ARG A 656 -42.91 0.68 38.65
CA ARG A 656 -43.66 1.48 39.63
C ARG A 656 -45.03 1.94 39.10
N ALA A 657 -45.13 2.24 37.81
CA ALA A 657 -46.38 2.64 37.16
C ALA A 657 -47.39 1.48 37.04
N ILE A 658 -46.91 0.24 36.80
CA ILE A 658 -47.75 -0.97 36.86
C ILE A 658 -48.30 -1.20 38.28
N GLY A 659 -47.46 -0.99 39.30
CA GLY A 659 -47.86 -1.13 40.70
C GLY A 659 -48.36 -2.53 41.04
N GLU A 660 -49.58 -2.64 41.56
CA GLU A 660 -50.20 -3.91 41.94
C GLU A 660 -50.76 -4.70 40.73
N ARG A 661 -50.81 -4.11 39.52
CA ARG A 661 -51.42 -4.70 38.31
C ARG A 661 -50.52 -5.67 37.54
N GLY A 662 -49.54 -6.27 38.20
CA GLY A 662 -48.55 -7.16 37.57
C GLY A 662 -49.13 -8.44 36.95
N ASP A 663 -50.33 -8.84 37.38
CA ASP A 663 -51.11 -9.96 36.80
C ASP A 663 -51.93 -9.54 35.56
N GLU A 664 -52.10 -8.23 35.31
CA GLU A 664 -52.82 -7.67 34.16
C GLU A 664 -51.88 -7.11 33.08
N VAL A 665 -50.79 -6.45 33.49
CA VAL A 665 -49.84 -5.71 32.65
C VAL A 665 -48.39 -6.02 33.03
N ALA A 666 -47.54 -6.29 32.04
CA ALA A 666 -46.12 -6.61 32.22
C ALA A 666 -45.20 -5.72 31.36
N VAL A 667 -43.93 -5.61 31.77
CA VAL A 667 -42.85 -5.04 30.94
C VAL A 667 -42.37 -6.11 29.97
N ALA A 668 -42.96 -6.12 28.77
CA ALA A 668 -42.71 -7.09 27.70
C ALA A 668 -41.29 -7.02 27.12
N VAL A 669 -40.74 -5.80 26.97
CA VAL A 669 -39.45 -5.56 26.33
C VAL A 669 -38.70 -4.47 27.06
N VAL A 670 -37.39 -4.66 27.24
CA VAL A 670 -36.44 -3.60 27.64
C VAL A 670 -35.46 -3.41 26.49
N ASN A 671 -35.59 -2.32 25.74
CA ASN A 671 -34.69 -1.97 24.63
C ASN A 671 -33.51 -1.12 25.10
N GLY A 672 -33.69 -0.34 26.17
CA GLY A 672 -32.67 0.55 26.74
C GLY A 672 -33.09 1.14 28.09
N PRO A 673 -32.28 2.04 28.67
CA PRO A 673 -32.50 2.63 30.00
C PRO A 673 -33.72 3.57 30.07
N ASP A 674 -34.23 4.01 28.91
CA ASP A 674 -35.32 4.95 28.69
C ASP A 674 -36.35 4.43 27.67
N SER A 675 -36.22 3.17 27.22
CA SER A 675 -37.01 2.60 26.13
C SER A 675 -37.50 1.19 26.47
N VAL A 676 -38.79 1.07 26.79
CA VAL A 676 -39.44 -0.20 27.11
C VAL A 676 -40.75 -0.38 26.33
N VAL A 677 -41.26 -1.61 26.32
CA VAL A 677 -42.62 -1.92 25.82
C VAL A 677 -43.41 -2.58 26.93
N LEU A 678 -44.59 -2.04 27.20
CA LEU A 678 -45.63 -2.66 28.04
C LEU A 678 -46.53 -3.57 27.19
N ALA A 679 -47.02 -4.64 27.80
CA ALA A 679 -48.03 -5.51 27.22
C ALA A 679 -48.99 -6.02 28.31
N GLY A 680 -50.28 -6.05 28.02
CA GLY A 680 -51.28 -6.44 29.02
C GLY A 680 -52.71 -6.42 28.50
N ASP A 681 -53.66 -6.46 29.42
CA ASP A 681 -55.07 -6.20 29.14
C ASP A 681 -55.26 -4.75 28.60
N PRO A 682 -56.14 -4.49 27.61
CA PRO A 682 -56.24 -3.17 26.99
C PRO A 682 -56.67 -2.05 27.94
N ASP A 683 -57.62 -2.31 28.84
CA ASP A 683 -58.15 -1.30 29.76
C ASP A 683 -57.14 -1.04 30.89
N ALA A 684 -56.57 -2.11 31.44
CA ALA A 684 -55.50 -2.01 32.45
C ALA A 684 -54.24 -1.32 31.90
N LEU A 685 -53.92 -1.50 30.62
CA LEU A 685 -52.78 -0.87 29.97
C LEU A 685 -52.99 0.64 29.78
N ASP A 686 -54.14 1.11 29.30
CA ASP A 686 -54.34 2.57 29.16
C ASP A 686 -54.44 3.25 30.53
N GLU A 687 -54.96 2.58 31.58
CA GLU A 687 -54.88 3.10 32.95
C GLU A 687 -53.44 3.25 33.48
N VAL A 688 -52.50 2.38 33.09
CA VAL A 688 -51.06 2.51 33.42
C VAL A 688 -50.37 3.57 32.54
N VAL A 689 -50.75 3.68 31.27
CA VAL A 689 -50.09 4.56 30.28
C VAL A 689 -50.63 6.00 30.33
N ALA A 690 -51.90 6.23 30.63
CA ALA A 690 -52.51 7.56 30.64
C ALA A 690 -51.86 8.54 31.66
N PRO A 691 -51.47 8.13 32.89
CA PRO A 691 -50.71 8.98 33.81
C PRO A 691 -49.34 9.38 33.26
N LEU A 692 -48.62 8.46 32.61
CA LEU A 692 -47.32 8.72 31.98
C LEU A 692 -47.47 9.69 30.80
N ARG A 693 -48.46 9.43 29.94
CA ARG A 693 -48.85 10.30 28.82
C ARG A 693 -49.23 11.72 29.30
N ALA A 694 -49.93 11.83 30.42
CA ALA A 694 -50.29 13.11 31.04
C ALA A 694 -49.10 13.83 31.70
N ALA A 695 -48.08 13.08 32.16
CA ALA A 695 -46.81 13.63 32.63
C ALA A 695 -45.85 14.05 31.50
N GLY A 696 -46.23 13.84 30.22
CA GLY A 696 -45.42 14.18 29.04
C GLY A 696 -44.45 13.09 28.59
N VAL A 697 -44.51 11.88 29.16
CA VAL A 697 -43.71 10.73 28.73
C VAL A 697 -44.17 10.28 27.34
N PHE A 698 -43.21 9.97 26.45
CA PHE A 698 -43.51 9.37 25.15
C PHE A 698 -44.23 8.03 25.34
N CYS A 699 -45.45 7.91 24.80
CA CYS A 699 -46.28 6.72 24.91
C CYS A 699 -46.96 6.44 23.55
N ARG A 700 -46.55 5.39 22.84
CA ARG A 700 -47.08 5.04 21.51
C ARG A 700 -47.62 3.59 21.50
N PRO A 701 -48.90 3.37 21.15
CA PRO A 701 -49.41 2.02 20.89
C PRO A 701 -48.58 1.28 19.85
N VAL A 702 -48.35 -0.01 20.05
CA VAL A 702 -47.73 -0.90 19.07
C VAL A 702 -48.85 -1.51 18.23
N ASN A 703 -48.67 -1.61 16.91
CA ASN A 703 -49.70 -2.10 15.99
C ASN A 703 -49.81 -3.63 16.00
N VAL A 704 -50.28 -4.18 17.13
CA VAL A 704 -50.52 -5.61 17.39
C VAL A 704 -51.79 -5.72 18.26
N ASP A 705 -52.66 -6.67 17.96
CA ASP A 705 -53.99 -6.87 18.54
C ASP A 705 -54.06 -7.92 19.66
N TYR A 706 -52.89 -8.36 20.12
CA TYR A 706 -52.66 -9.24 21.27
C TYR A 706 -51.44 -8.76 22.07
N ALA A 707 -51.30 -9.24 23.31
CA ALA A 707 -50.16 -8.92 24.18
C ALA A 707 -49.19 -10.12 24.27
N SER A 708 -48.01 -10.05 23.64
CA SER A 708 -46.92 -11.02 23.91
C SER A 708 -46.11 -10.64 25.15
N HIS A 709 -45.30 -11.58 25.67
CA HIS A 709 -44.42 -11.39 26.83
C HIS A 709 -45.17 -10.97 28.11
N SER A 710 -46.41 -11.44 28.25
CA SER A 710 -47.41 -10.96 29.21
C SER A 710 -48.24 -12.13 29.79
N PRO A 711 -49.01 -11.92 30.88
CA PRO A 711 -49.96 -12.92 31.40
C PRO A 711 -50.98 -13.45 30.37
N GLN A 712 -51.31 -12.67 29.34
CA GLN A 712 -52.27 -13.00 28.30
C GLN A 712 -51.82 -14.17 27.39
N ILE A 713 -50.55 -14.59 27.48
CA ILE A 713 -50.00 -15.79 26.82
C ILE A 713 -50.29 -17.09 27.60
N GLU A 714 -50.56 -17.03 28.91
CA GLU A 714 -50.76 -18.23 29.74
C GLU A 714 -51.86 -19.19 29.22
N PRO A 715 -53.01 -18.72 28.68
CA PRO A 715 -54.07 -19.59 28.15
C PRO A 715 -53.67 -20.50 26.97
N VAL A 716 -52.58 -20.19 26.26
CA VAL A 716 -52.07 -20.99 25.13
C VAL A 716 -50.77 -21.74 25.45
N ARG A 717 -50.21 -21.52 26.64
CA ARG A 717 -48.89 -22.04 27.05
C ARG A 717 -48.76 -23.56 26.91
N ALA A 718 -49.69 -24.31 27.47
CA ALA A 718 -49.65 -25.78 27.47
C ALA A 718 -49.81 -26.37 26.06
N GLU A 719 -50.66 -25.77 25.23
CA GLU A 719 -50.86 -26.16 23.84
C GLU A 719 -49.61 -25.89 23.00
N LEU A 720 -48.89 -24.79 23.27
CA LEU A 720 -47.60 -24.52 22.62
C LEU A 720 -46.50 -25.51 23.02
N THR A 721 -46.43 -25.91 24.29
CA THR A 721 -45.49 -26.95 24.76
C THR A 721 -45.73 -28.28 24.02
N GLU A 722 -46.99 -28.73 23.92
CA GLU A 722 -47.33 -29.96 23.19
C GLU A 722 -47.03 -29.83 21.68
N LEU A 723 -47.34 -28.67 21.08
CA LEU A 723 -47.05 -28.37 19.67
C LEU A 723 -45.57 -28.22 19.33
N LEU A 724 -44.64 -28.17 20.29
CA LEU A 724 -43.20 -28.04 20.05
C LEU A 724 -42.36 -29.22 20.59
N ALA A 725 -43.02 -30.32 20.99
CA ALA A 725 -42.37 -31.49 21.60
C ALA A 725 -41.49 -32.33 20.63
N ASP A 726 -41.56 -32.09 19.31
CA ASP A 726 -40.71 -32.72 18.29
C ASP A 726 -39.52 -31.85 17.81
N VAL A 727 -39.38 -30.62 18.34
CA VAL A 727 -38.26 -29.70 18.04
C VAL A 727 -36.95 -30.29 18.57
N ALA A 728 -35.94 -30.43 17.70
CA ALA A 728 -34.69 -31.13 18.01
C ALA A 728 -33.47 -30.18 17.97
N PRO A 729 -33.24 -29.35 19.02
CA PRO A 729 -32.16 -28.37 19.03
C PRO A 729 -30.77 -29.02 19.09
N ARG A 730 -29.77 -28.26 18.65
CA ARG A 730 -28.38 -28.68 18.40
C ARG A 730 -27.40 -27.75 19.09
N GLU A 731 -26.13 -28.12 19.17
CA GLU A 731 -25.08 -27.20 19.61
C GLU A 731 -24.89 -26.06 18.60
N ALA A 732 -24.84 -24.84 19.13
CA ALA A 732 -24.66 -23.63 18.33
C ALA A 732 -23.20 -23.50 17.88
N VAL A 733 -22.97 -23.32 16.58
CA VAL A 733 -21.62 -23.10 16.00
C VAL A 733 -21.26 -21.62 15.91
N ILE A 734 -22.23 -20.72 16.09
CA ILE A 734 -22.04 -19.27 16.26
C ILE A 734 -22.60 -18.88 17.65
N PRO A 735 -21.89 -18.08 18.46
CA PRO A 735 -22.39 -17.60 19.75
C PRO A 735 -23.77 -16.93 19.65
N LEU A 736 -24.79 -17.52 20.28
CA LEU A 736 -26.13 -16.92 20.40
C LEU A 736 -26.31 -16.34 21.80
N ARG A 737 -26.57 -15.04 21.88
CA ARG A 737 -26.96 -14.35 23.12
C ARG A 737 -28.47 -14.28 23.21
N SER A 738 -29.04 -14.94 24.21
CA SER A 738 -30.48 -15.05 24.41
C SER A 738 -31.04 -13.78 25.03
N THR A 739 -32.11 -13.23 24.44
CA THR A 739 -32.83 -12.10 25.06
C THR A 739 -33.83 -12.54 26.13
N VAL A 740 -34.07 -13.85 26.28
CA VAL A 740 -34.87 -14.42 27.37
C VAL A 740 -34.04 -14.51 28.66
N THR A 741 -32.83 -15.08 28.58
CA THR A 741 -31.94 -15.21 29.75
C THR A 741 -31.13 -13.94 30.00
N GLY A 742 -30.66 -13.27 28.95
CA GLY A 742 -29.63 -12.23 29.00
C GLY A 742 -28.20 -12.73 28.75
N ASP A 743 -28.02 -14.05 28.64
CA ASP A 743 -26.73 -14.74 28.60
C ASP A 743 -26.47 -15.46 27.26
N LEU A 744 -25.25 -15.95 27.06
CA LEU A 744 -24.93 -16.91 26.01
C LEU A 744 -25.63 -18.26 26.28
N VAL A 745 -26.26 -18.84 25.25
CA VAL A 745 -26.86 -20.18 25.30
C VAL A 745 -26.13 -21.13 24.35
N ARG A 746 -26.05 -22.41 24.71
CA ARG A 746 -25.22 -23.39 23.99
C ARG A 746 -25.92 -24.02 22.79
N GLY A 747 -27.25 -23.86 22.70
CA GLY A 747 -28.08 -24.39 21.63
C GLY A 747 -29.04 -25.52 22.04
N PRO A 748 -28.61 -26.63 22.69
CA PRO A 748 -29.52 -27.71 23.12
C PRO A 748 -30.55 -27.29 24.18
N GLU A 749 -30.37 -26.10 24.75
CA GLU A 749 -31.29 -25.43 25.68
C GLU A 749 -32.47 -24.74 24.96
N LEU A 750 -32.52 -24.75 23.62
CA LEU A 750 -33.54 -24.11 22.77
C LEU A 750 -34.67 -25.09 22.39
N ASP A 751 -35.20 -25.81 23.39
CA ASP A 751 -36.28 -26.77 23.26
C ASP A 751 -37.69 -26.11 23.23
N GLY A 752 -38.75 -26.92 23.18
CA GLY A 752 -40.14 -26.42 23.21
C GLY A 752 -40.45 -25.54 24.42
N ASP A 753 -39.93 -25.87 25.61
CA ASP A 753 -40.12 -25.07 26.83
C ASP A 753 -39.34 -23.75 26.77
N TYR A 754 -38.19 -23.69 26.08
CA TYR A 754 -37.53 -22.43 25.75
C TYR A 754 -38.39 -21.55 24.84
N TRP A 755 -38.95 -22.07 23.75
CA TRP A 755 -39.75 -21.25 22.82
C TRP A 755 -41.07 -20.78 23.42
N VAL A 756 -41.64 -21.55 24.35
CA VAL A 756 -42.74 -21.12 25.22
C VAL A 756 -42.31 -19.96 26.11
N ARG A 757 -41.12 -20.02 26.73
CA ARG A 757 -40.57 -18.89 27.51
C ARG A 757 -40.25 -17.67 26.63
N ASN A 758 -39.71 -17.83 25.42
CA ASN A 758 -39.50 -16.71 24.48
C ASN A 758 -40.81 -15.96 24.16
N LEU A 759 -41.96 -16.64 24.07
CA LEU A 759 -43.25 -15.98 23.88
C LEU A 759 -43.81 -15.32 25.16
N ARG A 760 -43.52 -15.88 26.34
CA ARG A 760 -44.15 -15.53 27.63
C ARG A 760 -43.33 -14.57 28.50
N GLU A 761 -42.01 -14.66 28.47
CA GLU A 761 -41.08 -13.92 29.32
C GLU A 761 -40.59 -12.63 28.62
N GLN A 762 -40.02 -11.72 29.40
CA GLN A 762 -39.55 -10.41 28.97
C GLN A 762 -38.34 -10.50 28.02
N VAL A 763 -38.35 -9.70 26.95
CA VAL A 763 -37.23 -9.54 26.02
C VAL A 763 -36.22 -8.51 26.57
N ARG A 764 -35.05 -8.98 27.00
CA ARG A 764 -33.94 -8.19 27.57
C ARG A 764 -32.97 -7.67 26.50
N PHE A 765 -33.50 -7.02 25.47
CA PHE A 765 -32.70 -6.61 24.31
C PHE A 765 -31.56 -5.64 24.66
N GLY A 766 -31.86 -4.56 25.38
CA GLY A 766 -30.87 -3.56 25.81
C GLY A 766 -29.71 -4.17 26.59
N PRO A 767 -29.97 -4.90 27.70
CA PRO A 767 -28.93 -5.60 28.47
C PRO A 767 -28.07 -6.58 27.65
N VAL A 768 -28.63 -7.24 26.63
CA VAL A 768 -27.85 -8.13 25.74
C VAL A 768 -26.95 -7.34 24.81
N VAL A 769 -27.40 -6.20 24.26
CA VAL A 769 -26.56 -5.29 23.47
C VAL A 769 -25.46 -4.69 24.35
N GLU A 770 -25.78 -4.26 25.56
CA GLU A 770 -24.81 -3.77 26.55
C GLU A 770 -23.77 -4.84 26.90
N ALA A 771 -24.16 -6.12 27.04
CA ALA A 771 -23.22 -7.22 27.23
C ALA A 771 -22.31 -7.47 26.01
N VAL A 772 -22.80 -7.28 24.78
CA VAL A 772 -21.97 -7.32 23.55
C VAL A 772 -20.97 -6.17 23.50
N LEU A 773 -21.37 -4.97 23.93
CA LEU A 773 -20.50 -3.79 23.99
C LEU A 773 -19.44 -3.93 25.11
N ALA A 774 -19.80 -4.51 26.25
CA ALA A 774 -18.90 -4.75 27.38
C ALA A 774 -17.76 -5.75 27.11
N GLU A 775 -17.85 -6.57 26.06
CA GLU A 775 -16.72 -7.37 25.54
C GLU A 775 -15.59 -6.48 24.96
N GLY A 776 -15.89 -5.25 24.59
CA GLY A 776 -14.94 -4.25 24.10
C GLY A 776 -14.50 -4.41 22.64
N GLY A 777 -13.64 -3.47 22.22
CA GLY A 777 -13.18 -3.35 20.83
C GLY A 777 -14.27 -2.88 19.85
N PRO A 778 -13.91 -2.56 18.60
CA PRO A 778 -14.88 -2.07 17.63
C PRO A 778 -15.92 -3.12 17.24
N VAL A 779 -17.14 -2.69 16.96
CA VAL A 779 -18.26 -3.58 16.57
C VAL A 779 -18.92 -3.10 15.27
N THR A 780 -19.61 -4.00 14.58
CA THR A 780 -20.49 -3.73 13.45
C THR A 780 -21.74 -4.59 13.63
N PHE A 781 -22.85 -3.96 14.02
CA PHE A 781 -24.14 -4.62 14.04
C PHE A 781 -24.71 -4.65 12.61
N VAL A 782 -25.37 -5.75 12.23
CA VAL A 782 -26.14 -5.84 10.99
C VAL A 782 -27.58 -6.18 11.37
N GLU A 783 -28.53 -5.28 11.09
CA GLU A 783 -29.94 -5.55 11.37
C GLU A 783 -30.52 -6.47 10.30
N ILE A 784 -30.84 -7.69 10.70
CA ILE A 784 -31.47 -8.70 9.84
C ILE A 784 -32.99 -8.51 9.94
N SER A 785 -33.50 -7.62 9.11
CA SER A 785 -34.92 -7.24 9.06
C SER A 785 -35.35 -6.79 7.65
N PRO A 786 -36.65 -6.91 7.32
CA PRO A 786 -37.23 -6.34 6.09
C PRO A 786 -37.48 -4.83 6.17
N HIS A 787 -37.26 -4.22 7.32
CA HIS A 787 -37.31 -2.78 7.55
C HIS A 787 -36.60 -2.46 8.87
N ALA A 788 -35.70 -1.47 8.86
CA ALA A 788 -34.98 -1.03 10.05
C ALA A 788 -35.92 -0.64 11.21
N VAL A 789 -35.82 -1.36 12.33
CA VAL A 789 -36.55 -1.07 13.58
C VAL A 789 -35.68 -1.13 14.84
N LEU A 790 -34.42 -1.56 14.72
CA LEU A 790 -33.44 -1.63 15.81
C LEU A 790 -32.25 -0.69 15.61
N GLY A 791 -31.95 -0.26 14.37
CA GLY A 791 -30.82 0.61 14.01
C GLY A 791 -30.57 1.77 14.98
N THR A 792 -31.55 2.66 15.19
CA THR A 792 -31.42 3.80 16.12
C THR A 792 -31.15 3.36 17.56
N VAL A 793 -31.74 2.26 18.04
CA VAL A 793 -31.47 1.73 19.38
C VAL A 793 -30.01 1.27 19.50
N LEU A 794 -29.48 0.61 18.47
CA LEU A 794 -28.09 0.16 18.41
C LEU A 794 -27.12 1.36 18.34
N GLU A 795 -27.43 2.38 17.55
CA GLU A 795 -26.67 3.65 17.47
C GLU A 795 -26.67 4.41 18.81
N ASP A 796 -27.80 4.45 19.51
CA ASP A 796 -27.91 5.08 20.83
C ASP A 796 -27.12 4.29 21.89
N ARG A 797 -27.17 2.94 21.88
CA ARG A 797 -26.34 2.12 22.78
C ARG A 797 -24.84 2.28 22.49
N LEU A 798 -24.44 2.40 21.22
CA LEU A 798 -23.06 2.66 20.82
C LEU A 798 -22.55 4.00 21.35
N ARG A 799 -23.38 5.04 21.25
CA ARG A 799 -23.07 6.40 21.72
C ARG A 799 -22.98 6.49 23.24
N ASP A 800 -23.92 5.87 23.95
CA ASP A 800 -23.95 5.83 25.42
C ASP A 800 -22.76 5.04 26.02
N ALA A 801 -22.23 4.06 25.28
CA ALA A 801 -21.11 3.23 25.70
C ALA A 801 -19.71 3.76 25.30
N ASP A 802 -19.65 4.83 24.49
CA ASP A 802 -18.41 5.37 23.89
C ASP A 802 -17.61 4.30 23.09
N VAL A 803 -18.31 3.49 22.30
CA VAL A 803 -17.73 2.37 21.51
C VAL A 803 -17.69 2.71 20.01
N ASP A 804 -16.52 2.52 19.38
CA ASP A 804 -16.32 2.56 17.93
C ASP A 804 -17.18 1.50 17.23
N GLY A 805 -18.35 1.89 16.72
CA GLY A 805 -19.25 0.97 16.03
C GLY A 805 -20.22 1.62 15.06
N VAL A 806 -20.95 0.77 14.36
CA VAL A 806 -21.99 1.15 13.40
C VAL A 806 -23.13 0.12 13.42
N ALA A 807 -24.34 0.56 13.11
CA ALA A 807 -25.47 -0.31 12.80
C ALA A 807 -25.74 -0.26 11.28
N ILE A 808 -25.58 -1.40 10.61
CA ILE A 808 -25.90 -1.55 9.19
C ILE A 808 -27.38 -1.92 9.05
N THR A 809 -28.13 -1.06 8.38
CA THR A 809 -29.47 -1.40 7.87
C THR A 809 -29.34 -2.32 6.67
N SER A 810 -30.06 -3.45 6.67
CA SER A 810 -30.09 -4.33 5.50
C SER A 810 -31.07 -3.86 4.42
N VAL A 811 -32.32 -3.59 4.80
CA VAL A 811 -33.42 -3.31 3.89
C VAL A 811 -34.32 -2.23 4.51
N LEU A 812 -34.84 -1.35 3.65
CA LEU A 812 -35.86 -0.36 3.99
C LEU A 812 -37.16 -0.71 3.25
N ARG A 813 -38.28 -0.11 3.70
CA ARG A 813 -39.57 -0.30 3.06
C ARG A 813 -39.72 0.77 1.98
N ASP A 814 -40.33 0.39 0.85
CA ASP A 814 -40.55 1.26 -0.31
C ASP A 814 -39.25 1.75 -1.00
N GLU A 815 -38.11 1.13 -0.66
CA GLU A 815 -36.77 1.38 -1.21
C GLU A 815 -36.18 0.08 -1.81
N PRO A 816 -35.35 0.11 -2.86
CA PRO A 816 -34.71 -1.08 -3.42
C PRO A 816 -33.76 -1.76 -2.42
N ALA A 817 -34.02 -3.02 -2.05
CA ALA A 817 -33.20 -3.72 -1.06
C ALA A 817 -31.74 -3.87 -1.49
N LEU A 818 -31.47 -4.13 -2.77
CA LEU A 818 -30.10 -4.29 -3.28
C LEU A 818 -29.25 -3.03 -3.07
N GLY A 819 -29.79 -1.84 -3.36
CA GLY A 819 -29.08 -0.57 -3.12
C GLY A 819 -28.77 -0.37 -1.64
N THR A 820 -29.75 -0.63 -0.77
CA THR A 820 -29.59 -0.55 0.69
C THR A 820 -28.49 -1.52 1.18
N MET A 821 -28.54 -2.79 0.74
CA MET A 821 -27.56 -3.81 1.11
C MET A 821 -26.15 -3.49 0.57
N LEU A 822 -26.02 -2.93 -0.63
CA LEU A 822 -24.72 -2.53 -1.18
C LEU A 822 -24.11 -1.33 -0.44
N ALA A 823 -24.91 -0.36 -0.01
CA ALA A 823 -24.45 0.75 0.84
C ALA A 823 -23.98 0.24 2.23
N GLY A 824 -24.72 -0.70 2.82
CA GLY A 824 -24.33 -1.40 4.05
C GLY A 824 -23.03 -2.19 3.87
N LEU A 825 -22.87 -2.90 2.75
CA LEU A 825 -21.66 -3.64 2.42
C LEU A 825 -20.45 -2.71 2.21
N GLY A 826 -20.66 -1.55 1.58
CA GLY A 826 -19.66 -0.48 1.49
C GLY A 826 -19.18 -0.03 2.87
N THR A 827 -20.11 0.17 3.81
CA THR A 827 -19.83 0.52 5.21
C THR A 827 -19.04 -0.57 5.95
N ALA A 828 -19.33 -1.85 5.70
CA ALA A 828 -18.54 -2.95 6.26
C ALA A 828 -17.14 -3.02 5.62
N TYR A 829 -17.03 -2.86 4.30
CA TYR A 829 -15.77 -2.85 3.57
C TYR A 829 -14.83 -1.73 4.07
N THR A 830 -15.34 -0.51 4.27
CA THR A 830 -14.52 0.61 4.75
C THR A 830 -14.02 0.41 6.19
N ARG A 831 -14.80 -0.24 7.06
CA ARG A 831 -14.35 -0.68 8.40
C ARG A 831 -13.33 -1.83 8.36
N GLY A 832 -13.05 -2.39 7.18
CA GLY A 832 -11.96 -3.35 6.98
C GLY A 832 -12.40 -4.82 6.85
N HIS A 833 -13.70 -5.08 6.73
CA HIS A 833 -14.19 -6.43 6.44
C HIS A 833 -13.75 -6.90 5.05
N THR A 834 -13.75 -8.23 4.86
CA THR A 834 -13.43 -8.85 3.56
C THR A 834 -14.73 -9.11 2.82
N VAL A 835 -14.77 -8.74 1.53
CA VAL A 835 -15.95 -8.92 0.68
C VAL A 835 -15.66 -10.03 -0.33
N VAL A 836 -16.63 -10.92 -0.55
CA VAL A 836 -16.58 -11.96 -1.59
C VAL A 836 -17.08 -11.34 -2.90
N TRP A 837 -16.21 -10.60 -3.59
CA TRP A 837 -16.61 -9.77 -4.73
C TRP A 837 -17.27 -10.54 -5.88
N ASP A 838 -16.85 -11.78 -6.16
CA ASP A 838 -17.48 -12.68 -7.14
C ASP A 838 -18.94 -13.04 -6.81
N ALA A 839 -19.37 -12.89 -5.55
CA ALA A 839 -20.75 -13.10 -5.10
C ALA A 839 -21.55 -11.79 -4.98
N VAL A 840 -20.90 -10.64 -5.17
CA VAL A 840 -21.45 -9.29 -4.96
C VAL A 840 -21.58 -8.52 -6.27
N GLN A 841 -20.66 -8.72 -7.22
CA GLN A 841 -20.60 -7.96 -8.48
C GLN A 841 -20.92 -8.86 -9.68
N PRO A 842 -21.77 -8.41 -10.62
CA PRO A 842 -21.82 -8.96 -11.96
C PRO A 842 -20.44 -8.95 -12.63
N ARG A 843 -20.22 -9.86 -13.58
CA ARG A 843 -19.05 -9.77 -14.48
C ARG A 843 -19.26 -8.66 -15.50
N GLY A 844 -18.35 -7.69 -15.51
CA GLY A 844 -18.17 -6.72 -16.59
C GLY A 844 -16.91 -7.01 -17.40
N ALA A 845 -16.55 -6.09 -18.28
CA ALA A 845 -15.24 -6.04 -18.94
C ALA A 845 -14.18 -5.33 -18.07
N LEU A 846 -12.90 -5.64 -18.33
CA LEU A 846 -11.77 -4.96 -17.69
C LEU A 846 -11.49 -3.60 -18.37
N VAL A 847 -11.92 -2.52 -17.72
CA VAL A 847 -11.75 -1.13 -18.16
C VAL A 847 -10.55 -0.43 -17.52
N ASP A 848 -10.16 0.69 -18.12
CA ASP A 848 -9.03 1.52 -17.67
C ASP A 848 -9.41 2.36 -16.44
N LEU A 849 -9.14 1.79 -15.26
CA LEU A 849 -9.25 2.48 -13.97
C LEU A 849 -8.07 3.43 -13.74
N PRO A 850 -8.22 4.49 -12.92
CA PRO A 850 -7.10 5.33 -12.50
C PRO A 850 -5.93 4.54 -11.91
N ARG A 851 -4.71 4.98 -12.24
CA ARG A 851 -3.43 4.48 -11.67
C ARG A 851 -3.28 4.97 -10.22
N TYR A 852 -2.54 4.24 -9.40
CA TYR A 852 -2.25 4.66 -8.02
C TYR A 852 -1.56 6.05 -7.93
N PRO A 853 -2.10 7.03 -7.15
CA PRO A 853 -1.52 8.35 -7.00
C PRO A 853 -0.40 8.35 -5.94
N TRP A 854 0.82 8.07 -6.40
CA TRP A 854 2.03 7.98 -5.60
C TRP A 854 2.28 9.24 -4.75
N GLN A 855 2.32 9.08 -3.41
CA GLN A 855 2.49 10.18 -2.46
C GLN A 855 3.98 10.51 -2.24
N GLY A 856 4.76 10.40 -3.31
CA GLY A 856 6.21 10.31 -3.26
C GLY A 856 6.90 11.58 -2.78
N ARG A 857 7.86 11.41 -1.87
CA ARG A 857 8.73 12.47 -1.35
C ARG A 857 10.10 12.42 -2.01
N THR A 858 10.83 13.54 -2.04
CA THR A 858 12.21 13.60 -2.53
C THR A 858 13.13 12.74 -1.67
N HIS A 859 13.81 11.79 -2.30
CA HIS A 859 14.82 10.93 -1.69
C HIS A 859 16.15 11.07 -2.46
N ARG A 860 17.12 11.75 -1.84
CA ARG A 860 18.48 11.98 -2.36
C ARG A 860 19.50 11.73 -1.24
N VAL A 861 20.70 11.26 -1.56
CA VAL A 861 21.84 11.34 -0.62
C VAL A 861 22.23 12.80 -0.40
N PRO A 862 22.70 13.18 0.80
CA PRO A 862 23.27 14.51 1.00
C PRO A 862 24.52 14.68 0.12
N ALA A 863 24.60 15.78 -0.62
CA ALA A 863 25.82 16.13 -1.33
C ALA A 863 26.94 16.32 -0.31
N LYS A 864 28.06 15.61 -0.49
CA LYS A 864 29.27 15.87 0.30
C LYS A 864 29.73 17.29 -0.03
N ALA A 865 29.73 18.17 0.98
CA ALA A 865 30.33 19.49 0.85
C ALA A 865 31.71 19.34 0.23
N SER A 866 31.94 20.02 -0.90
CA SER A 866 33.13 19.77 -1.71
C SER A 866 34.37 20.00 -0.84
N ALA A 867 35.25 18.99 -0.80
CA ALA A 867 36.49 19.09 -0.03
C ALA A 867 37.30 20.23 -0.66
N ALA A 868 37.25 21.41 -0.01
CA ALA A 868 37.78 22.63 -0.56
C ALA A 868 39.26 22.41 -0.91
N ARG A 869 39.58 22.47 -2.21
CA ARG A 869 40.97 22.38 -2.65
C ARG A 869 41.74 23.47 -1.93
N LEU A 870 42.79 23.07 -1.21
CA LEU A 870 43.78 24.00 -0.72
C LEU A 870 44.46 24.63 -1.93
N THR A 871 44.02 25.82 -2.30
CA THR A 871 44.90 26.83 -2.89
C THR A 871 45.42 27.68 -1.73
N ASP A 872 46.67 28.10 -1.78
CA ASP A 872 47.29 28.95 -0.75
C ASP A 872 46.82 30.43 -0.82
N ASP A 873 45.63 30.65 -1.39
CA ASP A 873 45.06 31.96 -1.68
C ASP A 873 44.49 32.62 -0.42
N VAL A 874 45.27 33.50 0.21
CA VAL A 874 44.73 34.55 1.08
C VAL A 874 43.87 35.48 0.21
N ARG A 875 42.55 35.28 0.23
CA ARG A 875 41.58 36.10 -0.53
C ARG A 875 41.48 37.52 0.06
N THR A 876 42.38 38.40 -0.36
CA THR A 876 42.15 39.85 -0.27
C THR A 876 41.07 40.25 -1.29
N PHE A 877 40.00 40.89 -0.84
CA PHE A 877 38.97 41.42 -1.74
C PHE A 877 39.50 42.66 -2.48
N ASP A 878 39.25 42.74 -3.79
CA ASP A 878 39.58 43.88 -4.63
C ASP A 878 38.63 45.06 -4.34
N PRO A 879 39.13 46.22 -3.86
CA PRO A 879 38.29 47.41 -3.61
C PRO A 879 37.58 47.97 -4.84
N GLY A 880 37.98 47.57 -6.06
CA GLY A 880 37.35 47.96 -7.32
C GLY A 880 35.99 47.32 -7.60
N ARG A 881 35.59 46.30 -6.84
CA ARG A 881 34.22 45.74 -6.88
C ARG A 881 33.48 46.10 -5.59
N THR A 882 32.22 46.51 -5.73
CA THR A 882 31.36 46.92 -4.62
C THR A 882 31.32 45.85 -3.54
N ALA A 883 31.48 46.29 -2.29
CA ALA A 883 31.36 45.44 -1.11
C ALA A 883 30.04 44.63 -1.15
N PRO A 884 30.05 43.35 -0.72
CA PRO A 884 28.82 42.58 -0.55
C PRO A 884 27.85 43.27 0.42
N ALA A 885 26.55 42.97 0.33
CA ALA A 885 25.60 43.46 1.32
C ALA A 885 25.95 42.88 2.71
N PRO A 886 25.54 43.51 3.82
CA PRO A 886 25.86 43.02 5.16
C PRO A 886 25.44 41.56 5.40
N ASP A 887 24.31 41.12 4.85
CA ASP A 887 23.84 39.74 4.98
C ASP A 887 24.59 38.76 4.04
N ASP A 888 25.12 39.21 2.89
CA ASP A 888 26.07 38.41 2.07
C ASP A 888 27.38 38.17 2.84
N LEU A 889 27.87 39.22 3.52
CA LEU A 889 29.07 39.15 4.34
C LEU A 889 28.90 38.17 5.52
N VAL A 890 27.70 38.12 6.11
CA VAL A 890 27.31 37.13 7.12
C VAL A 890 27.31 35.72 6.53
N GLY A 891 26.75 35.50 5.34
CA GLY A 891 26.80 34.21 4.64
C GLY A 891 28.23 33.71 4.43
N VAL A 892 29.12 34.57 3.91
CA VAL A 892 30.53 34.22 3.71
C VAL A 892 31.26 33.96 5.05
N CYS A 893 30.98 34.72 6.10
CA CYS A 893 31.54 34.45 7.43
C CYS A 893 31.05 33.11 8.01
N LEU A 894 29.79 32.74 7.73
CA LEU A 894 29.20 31.48 8.14
C LEU A 894 29.89 30.31 7.43
N ASP A 895 30.01 30.36 6.10
CA ASP A 895 30.70 29.32 5.31
C ASP A 895 32.17 29.11 5.75
N VAL A 896 32.89 30.19 6.06
CA VAL A 896 34.26 30.11 6.58
C VAL A 896 34.29 29.45 7.96
N ALA A 897 33.37 29.78 8.86
CA ALA A 897 33.27 29.17 10.18
C ALA A 897 32.88 27.68 10.10
N LEU A 898 31.90 27.33 9.26
CA LEU A 898 31.46 25.96 9.00
C LEU A 898 32.59 25.11 8.39
N SER A 899 33.33 25.66 7.41
CA SER A 899 34.51 25.01 6.83
C SER A 899 35.65 24.85 7.83
N ALA A 900 35.81 25.78 8.79
CA ALA A 900 36.81 25.65 9.86
C ALA A 900 36.43 24.58 10.89
N VAL A 901 35.15 24.54 11.34
CA VAL A 901 34.64 23.54 12.29
C VAL A 901 34.66 22.14 11.67
N SER A 902 34.27 21.99 10.41
CA SER A 902 34.31 20.71 9.69
C SER A 902 35.72 20.10 9.59
N ARG A 903 36.79 20.89 9.68
CA ARG A 903 38.19 20.40 9.68
C ARG A 903 38.65 19.85 11.04
N VAL A 904 37.87 20.04 12.11
CA VAL A 904 38.33 19.80 13.49
C VAL A 904 37.59 18.68 14.21
N ILE A 905 36.29 18.47 13.95
CA ILE A 905 35.43 17.61 14.80
C ILE A 905 34.80 16.40 14.08
N ASP A 906 34.99 16.26 12.76
CA ASP A 906 34.58 15.10 11.93
C ASP A 906 33.16 14.55 12.20
N GLY A 907 32.20 15.47 12.39
CA GLY A 907 30.83 15.16 12.80
C GLY A 907 29.87 16.33 12.58
N GLY A 908 28.57 16.03 12.62
CA GLY A 908 27.51 17.02 12.42
C GLY A 908 27.37 18.01 13.58
N PHE A 909 27.02 19.25 13.24
CA PHE A 909 26.83 20.37 14.15
C PHE A 909 25.42 20.96 13.99
N GLU A 910 24.91 21.61 15.03
CA GLU A 910 23.68 22.41 14.99
C GLU A 910 23.97 23.80 15.56
N LEU A 911 23.59 24.84 14.81
CA LEU A 911 23.76 26.25 15.19
C LEU A 911 22.55 26.69 16.01
N THR A 912 22.76 27.11 17.25
CA THR A 912 21.63 27.43 18.15
C THR A 912 21.14 28.87 18.01
N GLU A 913 22.00 29.88 18.14
CA GLU A 913 21.61 31.30 17.93
C GLU A 913 22.76 32.15 17.36
N PRO A 914 22.49 33.10 16.44
CA PRO A 914 23.46 34.09 15.96
C PRO A 914 23.28 35.46 16.63
N HIS A 915 24.25 35.91 17.42
CA HIS A 915 24.23 37.26 18.02
C HIS A 915 24.98 38.29 17.15
N ARG A 916 24.33 39.44 16.87
CA ARG A 916 24.84 40.51 15.99
C ARG A 916 25.25 41.75 16.80
N HIS A 917 26.53 42.14 16.77
CA HIS A 917 26.99 43.45 17.29
C HIS A 917 28.09 44.08 16.41
N GLY A 918 27.93 45.38 16.13
CA GLY A 918 28.91 46.24 15.44
C GLY A 918 28.53 46.63 14.01
N THR A 919 29.43 47.38 13.37
CA THR A 919 29.45 47.73 11.93
C THR A 919 30.91 47.78 11.49
N ALA A 920 31.32 47.05 10.45
CA ALA A 920 32.72 46.99 10.02
C ALA A 920 32.92 47.58 8.60
N THR A 921 34.12 48.09 8.34
CA THR A 921 34.53 48.63 7.03
C THR A 921 34.71 47.51 6.01
N PRO A 922 34.32 47.69 4.73
CA PRO A 922 34.65 46.72 3.69
C PRO A 922 36.17 46.62 3.47
N GLY A 923 36.70 45.40 3.59
CA GLY A 923 38.12 45.09 3.32
C GLY A 923 38.94 44.67 4.54
N SER A 924 38.41 44.77 5.77
CA SER A 924 39.13 44.33 6.98
C SER A 924 39.35 42.81 7.00
N PRO A 925 40.57 42.30 7.28
CA PRO A 925 40.82 40.86 7.40
C PRO A 925 40.04 40.19 8.54
N LEU A 926 39.58 38.96 8.30
CA LEU A 926 38.81 38.16 9.25
C LEU A 926 39.68 37.16 10.02
N ARG A 927 39.42 37.05 11.32
CA ARG A 927 40.06 36.11 12.24
C ARG A 927 39.00 35.30 12.99
N VAL A 928 39.09 33.98 12.91
CA VAL A 928 38.25 33.05 13.66
C VAL A 928 39.00 32.58 14.91
N VAL A 929 38.33 32.57 16.06
CA VAL A 929 38.86 32.07 17.33
C VAL A 929 37.89 31.04 17.91
N LEU A 930 38.42 29.87 18.29
CA LEU A 930 37.69 28.76 18.91
C LEU A 930 37.91 28.78 20.44
N HIS A 931 36.84 28.56 21.20
CA HIS A 931 36.83 28.49 22.65
C HIS A 931 36.09 27.23 23.12
N PRO A 932 36.66 26.42 24.03
CA PRO A 932 35.93 25.30 24.64
C PRO A 932 34.88 25.84 25.63
N ALA A 933 33.68 25.25 25.63
CA ALA A 933 32.54 25.70 26.43
C ALA A 933 31.85 24.52 27.13
N ALA A 934 31.06 24.80 28.18
CA ALA A 934 30.48 23.78 29.08
C ALA A 934 29.48 22.79 28.43
N ARG A 935 29.14 22.96 27.14
CA ARG A 935 28.33 22.03 26.32
C ARG A 935 28.87 21.82 24.90
N GLY A 936 30.13 22.17 24.62
CA GLY A 936 30.70 22.05 23.27
C GLY A 936 31.79 23.08 23.00
N TRP A 937 31.67 23.78 21.88
CA TRP A 937 32.61 24.83 21.45
C TRP A 937 31.84 26.11 21.07
N GLU A 938 32.37 27.24 21.51
CA GLU A 938 31.97 28.57 21.02
C GLU A 938 33.00 29.07 20.02
N PHE A 939 32.56 29.80 18.99
CA PHE A 939 33.48 30.44 18.05
C PHE A 939 33.12 31.91 17.83
N ALA A 940 34.16 32.74 17.91
CA ALA A 940 34.07 34.17 17.66
C ALA A 940 34.76 34.48 16.32
N VAL A 941 34.00 35.05 15.38
CA VAL A 941 34.54 35.63 14.15
C VAL A 941 34.70 37.13 14.39
N ARG A 942 35.92 37.64 14.22
CA ARG A 942 36.28 39.05 14.39
C ARG A 942 36.85 39.60 13.09
N ALA A 943 36.44 40.80 12.73
CA ALA A 943 37.21 41.63 11.81
C ALA A 943 38.32 42.33 12.60
N GLU A 944 39.57 42.19 12.18
CA GLU A 944 40.70 42.99 12.63
C GLU A 944 41.06 43.96 11.48
N GLU A 945 41.46 45.19 11.78
CA GLU A 945 41.83 46.17 10.75
C GLU A 945 43.24 46.69 11.00
N ASN A 946 43.97 47.07 9.93
CA ASN A 946 45.28 47.70 10.08
C ASN A 946 45.10 49.08 10.73
N ALA A 947 45.98 49.39 11.70
CA ALA A 947 45.81 50.56 12.54
C ALA A 947 45.93 51.89 11.78
N GLU A 948 45.01 52.82 12.04
CA GLU A 948 45.32 53.97 12.93
C GLU A 948 44.06 54.71 13.44
N ASP A 949 43.01 54.89 12.62
CA ASP A 949 41.95 55.89 12.87
C ASP A 949 40.66 55.43 13.61
N GLY A 950 40.60 54.17 14.06
CA GLY A 950 39.78 53.69 15.18
C GLY A 950 38.26 54.01 15.24
N LEU A 951 37.41 53.21 14.58
CA LEU A 951 35.98 53.07 14.92
C LEU A 951 35.41 51.67 14.57
N CYS A 952 34.59 51.12 15.46
CA CYS A 952 33.73 49.91 15.33
C CYS A 952 34.37 48.59 14.81
N THR A 953 34.58 47.64 15.72
CA THR A 953 34.75 46.20 15.41
C THR A 953 33.43 45.52 15.06
N TRP A 954 33.48 44.49 14.21
CA TRP A 954 32.49 43.39 14.22
C TRP A 954 32.96 42.27 15.14
N THR A 955 32.02 41.67 15.87
CA THR A 955 32.23 40.35 16.48
C THR A 955 30.93 39.56 16.37
N THR A 956 30.92 38.53 15.52
CA THR A 956 29.86 37.52 15.54
C THR A 956 30.31 36.42 16.50
N VAL A 957 29.57 36.21 17.57
CA VAL A 957 29.70 34.99 18.38
C VAL A 957 28.64 34.03 17.88
N LEU A 958 29.10 32.84 17.47
CA LEU A 958 28.25 31.73 17.08
C LEU A 958 28.44 30.61 18.11
N SER A 959 27.34 30.20 18.72
CA SER A 959 27.30 29.03 19.60
C SER A 959 26.73 27.84 18.84
N GLY A 960 27.36 26.68 19.01
CA GLY A 960 26.88 25.42 18.46
C GLY A 960 27.11 24.29 19.45
N GLN A 961 26.21 23.30 19.43
CA GLN A 961 26.39 22.08 20.22
C GLN A 961 26.74 20.93 19.28
N ALA A 962 27.73 20.14 19.68
CA ALA A 962 28.08 18.90 19.02
C ALA A 962 27.29 17.76 19.68
N SER A 963 26.81 16.80 18.88
CA SER A 963 26.40 15.52 19.44
C SER A 963 27.61 14.85 20.13
N PRO A 964 27.43 14.21 21.31
CA PRO A 964 28.55 13.74 22.12
C PRO A 964 29.27 12.53 21.51
N GLY A 965 30.23 12.79 20.62
CA GLY A 965 31.33 11.88 20.34
C GLY A 965 32.27 11.74 21.54
N PRO A 966 33.07 10.65 21.62
CA PRO A 966 33.89 10.34 22.79
C PRO A 966 35.13 11.23 22.89
N ALA A 967 34.98 12.44 23.43
CA ALA A 967 36.05 13.39 23.72
C ALA A 967 36.16 13.66 25.23
N THR A 968 36.90 12.80 25.95
CA THR A 968 37.20 13.02 27.38
C THR A 968 38.31 14.05 27.55
N LEU A 969 37.95 15.29 27.84
CA LEU A 969 38.87 16.31 28.36
C LEU A 969 38.90 16.27 29.90
N PRO A 970 40.07 16.42 30.54
CA PRO A 970 40.17 16.38 32.00
C PRO A 970 39.70 17.68 32.65
N THR A 971 38.97 17.55 33.76
CA THR A 971 38.70 18.66 34.69
C THR A 971 39.96 19.03 35.44
N TYR A 972 40.25 20.33 35.55
CA TYR A 972 41.26 20.86 36.47
C TYR A 972 40.59 21.65 37.60
N ASP A 973 40.94 21.31 38.83
CA ASP A 973 40.68 22.11 40.02
C ASP A 973 42.00 22.76 40.44
N VAL A 974 42.02 24.08 40.55
CA VAL A 974 43.14 24.85 41.11
C VAL A 974 42.57 26.02 41.89
N THR A 975 42.71 25.96 43.20
CA THR A 975 42.56 27.11 44.10
C THR A 975 43.90 27.83 44.26
N ASP A 976 43.83 29.16 44.42
CA ASP A 976 44.91 30.15 44.51
C ASP A 976 45.81 30.39 43.25
N PRO A 977 46.25 31.65 43.02
CA PRO A 977 46.98 32.04 41.80
C PRO A 977 48.51 31.95 41.92
N LEU A 978 49.17 31.53 40.84
CA LEU A 978 50.63 31.58 40.70
C LEU A 978 51.10 32.80 39.86
N PRO A 979 52.36 33.28 40.02
CA PRO A 979 52.75 34.61 39.57
C PRO A 979 53.11 34.69 38.08
N ALA A 980 53.15 35.92 37.54
CA ALA A 980 53.54 36.17 36.15
C ALA A 980 55.04 35.87 35.91
N PHE A 981 55.32 34.90 35.04
CA PHE A 981 56.68 34.58 34.58
C PHE A 981 57.11 35.53 33.45
N ALA A 982 58.32 36.08 33.56
CA ALA A 982 58.78 37.19 32.71
C ALA A 982 59.28 36.78 31.31
N SER A 983 59.57 35.50 31.05
CA SER A 983 60.03 35.04 29.73
C SER A 983 59.58 33.61 29.38
N ARG A 984 59.57 33.34 28.07
CA ARG A 984 59.24 32.01 27.50
C ARG A 984 60.34 30.96 27.75
N ALA A 985 61.55 31.36 28.14
CA ALA A 985 62.65 30.42 28.41
C ALA A 985 62.47 29.70 29.74
N ASP A 986 62.05 30.44 30.79
CA ASP A 986 61.89 29.90 32.16
C ASP A 986 60.77 28.85 32.26
N LEU A 987 59.70 29.05 31.47
CA LEU A 987 58.59 28.09 31.37
C LEU A 987 59.06 26.73 30.83
N LEU A 988 59.98 26.73 29.85
CA LEU A 988 60.40 25.52 29.14
C LEU A 988 61.45 24.69 29.90
N SER A 989 62.16 25.25 30.89
CA SER A 989 63.06 24.50 31.78
C SER A 989 62.34 23.75 32.90
N THR A 990 61.04 24.02 33.13
CA THR A 990 60.31 23.53 34.30
C THR A 990 59.41 22.32 34.00
N LEU A 991 59.21 21.97 32.72
CA LEU A 991 58.12 21.07 32.28
C LEU A 991 58.50 19.59 32.04
N VAL A 992 59.74 19.18 32.29
CA VAL A 992 60.23 17.80 32.19
C VAL A 992 61.32 17.64 33.27
N PRO A 993 61.27 16.66 34.22
CA PRO A 993 61.22 15.23 33.87
C PRO A 993 60.50 14.24 34.82
N THR A 994 60.27 13.04 34.28
CA THR A 994 60.26 11.69 34.91
C THR A 994 59.28 11.32 36.04
N ASP A 995 58.74 10.11 35.87
CA ASP A 995 58.21 9.14 36.84
C ASP A 995 56.95 9.47 37.68
N LEU A 996 55.97 8.57 37.56
CA LEU A 996 54.75 8.49 38.37
C LEU A 996 54.95 7.54 39.56
N ALA A 997 54.43 7.89 40.72
CA ALA A 997 54.25 6.98 41.85
C ALA A 997 53.04 7.39 42.71
N ASP A 998 52.26 6.40 43.15
CA ASP A 998 51.29 6.40 44.27
C ASP A 998 50.07 7.37 44.17
N LEU A 999 48.82 6.88 44.27
CA LEU A 999 48.01 6.61 45.49
C LEU A 999 47.64 7.90 46.27
N ASP A 1000 46.46 8.06 46.88
CA ASP A 1000 45.41 7.10 47.28
C ASP A 1000 44.04 7.82 47.54
N SER A 1001 42.98 7.06 47.92
CA SER A 1001 41.78 7.52 48.69
C SER A 1001 40.72 8.41 47.96
N LEU A 1002 39.43 8.52 48.35
CA LEU A 1002 38.59 7.70 49.26
C LEU A 1002 37.12 7.54 48.72
N VAL A 1003 36.07 7.37 49.55
CA VAL A 1003 34.95 6.43 49.22
C VAL A 1003 33.55 6.65 49.87
N LEU A 1004 32.50 6.00 49.31
CA LEU A 1004 31.10 5.75 49.80
C LEU A 1004 30.06 6.91 49.68
N GLN A 1005 28.82 6.73 49.14
CA GLN A 1005 27.56 6.03 49.58
C GLN A 1005 26.79 6.74 50.74
N LYS A 1006 25.43 6.73 50.92
CA LYS A 1006 24.25 5.90 50.49
C LYS A 1006 22.89 6.65 50.80
N ASP A 1007 21.61 6.21 50.70
CA ASP A 1007 20.86 4.98 50.27
C ASP A 1007 19.46 5.30 49.61
N ARG A 1008 18.28 4.99 50.22
CA ARG A 1008 16.90 4.91 49.60
C ARG A 1008 15.72 5.24 50.61
N PRO A 1009 14.37 4.98 50.41
CA PRO A 1009 13.52 4.64 49.23
C PRO A 1009 12.06 5.28 49.12
N GLY A 1010 11.63 5.72 47.90
CA GLY A 1010 10.22 5.70 47.34
C GLY A 1010 9.01 6.42 48.02
N PRO A 1011 7.78 6.44 47.43
CA PRO A 1011 7.36 6.20 46.03
C PRO A 1011 6.30 7.20 45.41
N CYS A 1012 6.09 7.12 44.08
CA CYS A 1012 4.90 7.53 43.27
C CYS A 1012 4.69 8.99 42.72
N ARG A 1013 4.95 9.12 41.40
CA ARG A 1013 4.34 9.92 40.29
C ARG A 1013 3.98 11.44 40.35
N THR A 1014 4.30 12.07 39.20
CA THR A 1014 3.73 13.27 38.50
C THR A 1014 4.05 14.71 38.94
N CYS A 1015 5.05 15.29 38.26
CA CYS A 1015 5.15 16.65 37.69
C CYS A 1015 4.79 17.91 38.51
N THR A 1016 5.80 18.73 38.84
CA THR A 1016 6.02 20.10 38.28
C THR A 1016 7.38 20.68 38.71
N GLY A 1017 7.77 21.86 38.20
CA GLY A 1017 9.02 22.58 38.54
C GLY A 1017 9.02 23.21 39.94
N THR A 1018 10.02 24.01 40.35
CA THR A 1018 10.93 24.87 39.55
C THR A 1018 12.32 24.94 40.21
N GLY A 1019 13.02 26.09 40.15
CA GLY A 1019 14.15 26.50 40.99
C GLY A 1019 13.83 27.82 41.70
N LEU A 1020 14.63 28.23 42.69
CA LEU A 1020 14.61 29.59 43.25
C LEU A 1020 16.03 29.98 43.76
N VAL A 1021 16.19 31.21 44.21
CA VAL A 1021 17.37 32.05 43.89
C VAL A 1021 18.12 32.54 45.13
N LEU A 1022 19.44 32.66 45.00
CA LEU A 1022 20.32 33.42 45.91
C LEU A 1022 20.70 34.76 45.27
N ASP A 1023 20.92 35.80 46.08
CA ASP A 1023 21.53 37.06 45.63
C ASP A 1023 23.07 36.99 45.55
N ALA A 1024 23.71 38.12 45.22
CA ALA A 1024 25.14 38.21 44.94
C ALA A 1024 26.07 37.91 46.14
N ASP A 1025 25.55 38.00 47.38
CA ASP A 1025 26.28 37.66 48.62
C ASP A 1025 25.72 36.36 49.27
N GLY A 1026 24.77 35.68 48.61
CA GLY A 1026 24.31 34.34 48.98
C GLY A 1026 23.04 34.28 49.84
N ILE A 1027 22.27 35.36 50.00
CA ILE A 1027 21.00 35.32 50.73
C ILE A 1027 19.92 34.68 49.84
N ALA A 1028 19.26 33.65 50.37
CA ALA A 1028 18.16 32.98 49.69
C ALA A 1028 16.87 33.82 49.72
N VAL A 1029 16.36 34.16 48.54
CA VAL A 1029 14.99 34.71 48.39
C VAL A 1029 13.93 33.61 48.21
N GLY A 1030 14.33 32.33 48.30
CA GLY A 1030 13.47 31.16 48.46
C GLY A 1030 14.07 29.88 47.84
N GLU A 1031 13.27 28.82 47.68
CA GLU A 1031 13.69 27.55 47.03
C GLU A 1031 12.56 26.93 46.17
N LEU A 1032 12.92 26.21 45.10
CA LEU A 1032 12.16 25.08 44.52
C LEU A 1032 13.16 24.02 43.99
N ARG A 1033 12.78 22.73 43.94
CA ARG A 1033 13.61 21.63 43.41
C ARG A 1033 12.84 20.37 42.95
N LEU A 1034 13.15 19.91 41.73
CA LEU A 1034 13.43 18.50 41.32
C LEU A 1034 12.32 17.43 41.61
N ARG A 1035 12.43 16.10 41.37
CA ARG A 1035 13.45 15.09 40.95
C ARG A 1035 12.68 13.87 40.36
N THR A 1036 13.15 12.77 39.74
CA THR A 1036 14.45 12.09 39.46
C THR A 1036 14.27 11.16 38.22
N ALA A 1037 15.35 10.62 37.64
CA ALA A 1037 15.33 9.42 36.76
C ALA A 1037 16.13 8.25 37.40
N GLU A 1038 15.82 6.99 37.05
CA GLU A 1038 16.51 5.75 37.49
C GLU A 1038 16.10 4.57 36.56
N PRO A 1039 16.76 3.38 36.58
CA PRO A 1039 17.66 2.84 37.60
C PRO A 1039 18.98 2.20 37.10
N ALA A 1040 19.88 1.85 38.04
CA ALA A 1040 20.76 0.67 37.92
C ALA A 1040 21.42 0.27 39.27
N PRO A 1041 21.12 -0.92 39.83
CA PRO A 1041 21.98 -1.51 40.86
C PRO A 1041 22.22 -3.02 40.67
N ARG A 1042 23.50 -3.44 40.61
CA ARG A 1042 24.05 -4.62 41.33
C ARG A 1042 25.55 -4.82 41.09
N GLN A 1043 26.24 -5.28 42.13
CA GLN A 1043 27.56 -5.91 42.02
C GLN A 1043 27.35 -7.39 41.63
N THR A 1044 27.06 -7.64 40.35
CA THR A 1044 26.95 -8.99 39.78
C THR A 1044 28.29 -9.36 39.15
N SER A 1045 28.81 -10.58 39.34
CA SER A 1045 30.02 -10.98 38.60
C SER A 1045 29.72 -11.15 37.11
N VAL A 1046 30.73 -10.95 36.25
CA VAL A 1046 30.62 -11.14 34.79
C VAL A 1046 30.09 -12.54 34.44
N ALA A 1047 30.47 -13.53 35.23
CA ALA A 1047 30.06 -14.93 35.10
C ALA A 1047 28.58 -15.18 35.47
N GLU A 1048 28.02 -14.43 36.42
CA GLU A 1048 26.59 -14.49 36.78
C GLU A 1048 25.74 -13.69 35.80
N TRP A 1049 26.19 -12.48 35.43
CA TRP A 1049 25.52 -11.65 34.42
C TRP A 1049 25.43 -12.39 33.08
N PHE A 1050 26.52 -13.03 32.63
CA PHE A 1050 26.51 -13.73 31.34
C PHE A 1050 25.56 -14.93 31.34
N VAL A 1051 25.49 -15.69 32.46
CA VAL A 1051 24.50 -16.78 32.60
C VAL A 1051 23.07 -16.24 32.59
N ASP A 1052 22.80 -15.11 33.24
CA ASP A 1052 21.47 -14.50 33.28
C ASP A 1052 21.04 -13.93 31.92
N ALA A 1053 21.96 -13.24 31.23
CA ALA A 1053 21.80 -12.74 29.87
C ALA A 1053 21.56 -13.90 28.88
N LEU A 1054 22.38 -14.94 28.95
CA LEU A 1054 22.25 -16.16 28.15
C LEU A 1054 20.93 -16.90 28.42
N ARG A 1055 20.53 -17.04 29.69
CA ARG A 1055 19.24 -17.62 30.08
C ARG A 1055 18.08 -16.83 29.45
N THR A 1056 18.12 -15.50 29.57
CA THR A 1056 17.13 -14.60 28.97
C THR A 1056 17.07 -14.76 27.44
N THR A 1057 18.22 -14.87 26.78
CA THR A 1057 18.30 -14.98 25.31
C THR A 1057 17.87 -16.35 24.77
N LEU A 1058 18.12 -17.43 25.51
CA LEU A 1058 17.66 -18.79 25.16
C LEU A 1058 16.20 -19.06 25.56
N GLY A 1059 15.63 -18.31 26.51
CA GLY A 1059 14.28 -18.56 27.03
C GLY A 1059 14.18 -19.84 27.89
N ALA A 1060 15.28 -20.30 28.47
CA ALA A 1060 15.36 -21.52 29.27
C ALA A 1060 15.30 -21.23 30.78
N ASP A 1061 14.89 -22.18 31.62
CA ASP A 1061 14.95 -22.02 33.09
C ASP A 1061 16.37 -22.23 33.66
N HIS A 1062 17.18 -23.04 32.98
CA HIS A 1062 18.53 -23.40 33.39
C HIS A 1062 19.52 -23.36 32.22
N VAL A 1063 20.80 -23.23 32.54
CA VAL A 1063 21.91 -23.16 31.57
C VAL A 1063 23.03 -24.06 32.10
N ASP A 1064 23.39 -25.08 31.34
CA ASP A 1064 24.52 -25.97 31.62
C ASP A 1064 25.82 -25.26 31.24
N ARG A 1065 26.67 -24.98 32.24
CA ARG A 1065 27.94 -24.28 32.01
C ARG A 1065 28.99 -25.10 31.25
N THR A 1066 28.86 -26.42 31.26
CA THR A 1066 29.84 -27.38 30.74
C THR A 1066 29.53 -27.83 29.32
N ARG A 1067 28.31 -27.62 28.84
CA ARG A 1067 27.85 -28.03 27.50
C ARG A 1067 28.05 -26.89 26.48
N PRO A 1068 28.27 -27.18 25.17
CA PRO A 1068 28.33 -26.15 24.15
C PRO A 1068 27.07 -25.28 24.08
N LEU A 1069 27.21 -24.06 23.58
CA LEU A 1069 26.08 -23.13 23.41
C LEU A 1069 25.11 -23.58 22.31
N SER A 1070 25.63 -24.09 21.20
CA SER A 1070 24.85 -24.68 20.09
C SER A 1070 23.91 -25.79 20.57
N ASP A 1071 24.45 -26.70 21.36
CA ASP A 1071 23.78 -27.81 22.05
C ASP A 1071 22.66 -27.40 23.03
N GLN A 1072 22.62 -26.12 23.42
CA GLN A 1072 21.62 -25.51 24.30
C GLN A 1072 20.64 -24.59 23.54
N GLY A 1073 20.66 -24.63 22.20
CA GLY A 1073 19.73 -23.88 21.34
C GLY A 1073 20.27 -22.53 20.85
N MET A 1074 21.56 -22.22 21.02
CA MET A 1074 22.13 -20.97 20.50
C MET A 1074 22.26 -21.00 18.96
N ASP A 1075 21.34 -20.32 18.28
CA ASP A 1075 21.41 -20.06 16.83
C ASP A 1075 22.08 -18.71 16.49
N SER A 1076 22.25 -18.43 15.20
CA SER A 1076 22.88 -17.20 14.68
C SER A 1076 22.16 -15.90 15.07
N MET A 1077 20.83 -15.93 15.23
CA MET A 1077 20.02 -14.76 15.63
C MET A 1077 20.09 -14.54 17.14
N LEU A 1078 20.01 -15.61 17.94
CA LEU A 1078 20.17 -15.55 19.39
C LEU A 1078 21.60 -15.12 19.76
N ALA A 1079 22.61 -15.61 19.04
CA ALA A 1079 23.98 -15.15 19.17
C ALA A 1079 24.13 -13.66 18.87
N ALA A 1080 23.52 -13.15 17.79
CA ALA A 1080 23.53 -11.73 17.47
C ALA A 1080 22.87 -10.88 18.59
N LYS A 1081 21.74 -11.34 19.15
CA LYS A 1081 21.08 -10.69 20.30
C LYS A 1081 21.98 -10.68 21.54
N LEU A 1082 22.62 -11.80 21.87
CA LEU A 1082 23.52 -11.91 23.02
C LEU A 1082 24.76 -11.02 22.86
N LEU A 1083 25.37 -10.98 21.67
CA LEU A 1083 26.52 -10.13 21.37
C LEU A 1083 26.18 -8.63 21.41
N ALA A 1084 25.01 -8.24 20.89
CA ALA A 1084 24.51 -6.89 21.04
C ALA A 1084 24.29 -6.53 22.52
N ARG A 1085 23.75 -7.47 23.31
CA ARG A 1085 23.54 -7.30 24.76
C ARG A 1085 24.85 -7.15 25.53
N ILE A 1086 25.86 -7.96 25.24
CA ILE A 1086 27.23 -7.83 25.79
C ILE A 1086 27.80 -6.45 25.46
N ARG A 1087 27.71 -6.01 24.21
CA ARG A 1087 28.23 -4.71 23.78
C ARG A 1087 27.54 -3.54 24.45
N THR A 1088 26.23 -3.63 24.70
CA THR A 1088 25.44 -2.55 25.32
C THR A 1088 25.55 -2.53 26.85
N GLU A 1089 25.55 -3.68 27.52
CA GLU A 1089 25.57 -3.76 29.00
C GLU A 1089 26.98 -3.85 29.61
N LEU A 1090 27.98 -4.37 28.87
CA LEU A 1090 29.37 -4.50 29.34
C LEU A 1090 30.40 -3.72 28.50
N GLY A 1091 29.99 -3.05 27.42
CA GLY A 1091 30.88 -2.29 26.52
C GLY A 1091 31.79 -3.13 25.61
N VAL A 1092 31.99 -4.41 25.91
CA VAL A 1092 32.93 -5.31 25.22
C VAL A 1092 32.41 -5.78 23.87
N ARG A 1093 33.34 -5.97 22.91
CA ARG A 1093 33.08 -6.66 21.64
C ARG A 1093 33.72 -8.05 21.66
N LEU A 1094 32.90 -9.09 21.60
CA LEU A 1094 33.34 -10.45 21.26
C LEU A 1094 33.07 -10.75 19.77
N PRO A 1095 33.93 -11.53 19.09
CA PRO A 1095 33.64 -12.01 17.74
C PRO A 1095 32.51 -13.05 17.76
N ALA A 1096 31.75 -13.20 16.66
CA ALA A 1096 30.58 -14.08 16.65
C ALA A 1096 30.89 -15.55 16.97
N ARG A 1097 32.09 -16.03 16.61
CA ARG A 1097 32.63 -17.36 16.94
C ARG A 1097 32.78 -17.65 18.44
N SER A 1098 32.73 -16.63 19.30
CA SER A 1098 32.79 -16.82 20.76
C SER A 1098 31.53 -17.53 21.23
N VAL A 1099 30.35 -17.10 20.77
CA VAL A 1099 29.05 -17.66 21.14
C VAL A 1099 28.50 -18.69 20.14
N LEU A 1100 29.03 -18.73 18.90
CA LEU A 1100 28.65 -19.70 17.86
C LEU A 1100 29.71 -20.79 17.68
N GLY A 1101 29.29 -22.05 17.90
CA GLY A 1101 30.12 -23.23 17.70
C GLY A 1101 30.13 -24.14 18.93
N ALA A 1102 31.23 -24.87 19.13
CA ALA A 1102 31.42 -25.85 20.19
C ALA A 1102 31.82 -25.23 21.56
N ASN A 1103 31.85 -23.90 21.69
CA ASN A 1103 32.26 -23.22 22.91
C ASN A 1103 31.23 -23.42 24.03
N THR A 1104 31.72 -23.73 25.23
CA THR A 1104 30.92 -23.82 26.45
C THR A 1104 30.72 -22.44 27.08
N VAL A 1105 29.70 -22.32 27.94
CA VAL A 1105 29.40 -21.08 28.67
C VAL A 1105 30.62 -20.58 29.45
N GLU A 1106 31.34 -21.47 30.13
CA GLU A 1106 32.53 -21.14 30.91
C GLU A 1106 33.69 -20.63 30.04
N SER A 1107 33.80 -21.13 28.80
CA SER A 1107 34.78 -20.64 27.82
C SER A 1107 34.47 -19.19 27.40
N VAL A 1108 33.19 -18.87 27.17
CA VAL A 1108 32.78 -17.49 26.80
C VAL A 1108 32.89 -16.55 27.99
N ILE A 1109 32.57 -17.00 29.22
CA ILE A 1109 32.82 -16.23 30.45
C ILE A 1109 34.32 -15.89 30.57
N THR A 1110 35.20 -16.81 30.22
CA THR A 1110 36.66 -16.60 30.27
C THR A 1110 37.11 -15.59 29.20
N GLU A 1111 36.66 -15.72 27.95
CA GLU A 1111 36.98 -14.78 26.86
C GLU A 1111 36.42 -13.37 27.15
N LEU A 1112 35.18 -13.29 27.65
CA LEU A 1112 34.51 -12.07 28.09
C LEU A 1112 35.25 -11.38 29.24
N SER A 1113 35.63 -12.14 30.28
CA SER A 1113 36.36 -11.60 31.43
C SER A 1113 37.77 -11.12 31.05
N HIS A 1114 38.43 -11.82 30.12
CA HIS A 1114 39.72 -11.37 29.59
C HIS A 1114 39.59 -10.09 28.74
N ALA A 1115 38.56 -10.01 27.89
CA ALA A 1115 38.29 -8.81 27.11
C ALA A 1115 37.93 -7.59 27.99
N MET A 1116 37.17 -7.79 29.08
CA MET A 1116 36.91 -6.73 30.09
C MET A 1116 38.16 -6.31 30.88
N ALA A 1117 39.21 -7.14 30.90
CA ALA A 1117 40.44 -6.88 31.65
C ALA A 1117 41.55 -6.20 30.82
N GLN A 1118 41.35 -5.98 29.52
CA GLN A 1118 42.29 -5.22 28.69
C GLN A 1118 41.86 -3.75 28.58
N PRO A 1119 42.77 -2.77 28.78
CA PRO A 1119 42.45 -1.36 28.54
C PRO A 1119 42.14 -1.16 27.05
N HIS A 1120 40.91 -0.76 26.74
CA HIS A 1120 40.49 -0.42 25.39
C HIS A 1120 41.09 0.94 24.97
N GLY A 1121 41.67 1.00 23.78
CA GLY A 1121 42.16 2.21 23.11
C GLY A 1121 41.57 2.35 21.70
#